data_AF-A0A954NJG7-F1
#
_entry.id   AF-A0A954NJG7-F1
#
_cell.length_a   1.000
_cell.length_b   1.000
_cell.length_c   1.000
_cell.angle_alpha   90.00
_cell.angle_beta   90.00
_cell.angle_gamma   90.00
#
_symmetry.space_group_name_H-M   'P 1'
#
loop_
_entity.id
_entity.type
_entity.pdbx_description
1 polymer ?
#
loop_
_entity_poly.entity_id
_entity_poly.type
_entity_poly.pdbx_seq_one_letter_code
_entity_poly.pdbx_strand_id
1 'polypeptide(L)'
;MGHEKRIAAAFQENQIQRVLLIDDVYDMPVLNEISGELLDYFGDMSGLDACQEAGIGDEDLTSAQDAVNAGNLESDALQQVMGALYLKYVETRHERFDPGGRFKTLKAVSLSVLDPLVALLEACGENVEVKRSGLNDGEEQFRDFSPQIVFLDFYLSQDAAGANVTTAVKNKARKASIDLLGRLLQTKPAEEPAIVLMSSEPVKDKAQRFRQDVESLGENVIALRFRFLQKGWISREEGDLKIEHAAADTLLDTSQGYVFGKVLHSALKEWKAGAKSALDAVLKQMASLEPKDIAYLFRFRLATEGEKMGEYLEWLFGENLRGAVAETVDWSSEAFRSLDDAKLSKGIEGAFDGPSIPIARFFHRVRIDDRPSDPTARRRLGDMFIKPDEKRVLVVITPDCDLVPRGSGPKVKRLLTMDGELRSFDQDSASADHFIFYKNKPFSLKWNPKGLQTFPVSGTGSLGNITGAEFIGTLRPLYAYEAQRIALTDLGRMGLSVAPTMGVDANVTAHLRVKNGQGTEFQIVKLSGPTTATVLPERGDASKGHRVLFRRSYIHGLIDKLRGIDPATLVAEDAQKLADFLKEKNEDQLFSGFLIKGAAIKEKGPLSTTISIASKPNRGNDAAWLQFVLQLSDEAMEDLLSIDPSMMLSDEAAKQDD
;
A
#
# COMPACT_ATOMS: atom_id res chain seq x y z
N MET A 1 3.26 -4.55 -25.63
CA MET A 1 1.88 -4.13 -25.97
C MET A 1 1.88 -2.61 -25.98
N GLY A 2 1.44 -1.95 -27.05
CA GLY A 2 1.41 -0.47 -27.12
C GLY A 2 0.41 0.12 -26.12
N HIS A 3 0.59 1.40 -25.74
CA HIS A 3 -0.27 2.09 -24.76
C HIS A 3 -1.75 2.07 -25.15
N GLU A 4 -2.06 2.30 -26.42
CA GLU A 4 -3.43 2.24 -26.96
C GLU A 4 -4.13 0.90 -26.65
N LYS A 5 -3.48 -0.22 -26.97
CA LYS A 5 -4.04 -1.56 -26.72
C LYS A 5 -4.26 -1.84 -25.23
N ARG A 6 -3.42 -1.28 -24.35
CA ARG A 6 -3.56 -1.43 -22.89
C ARG A 6 -4.75 -0.63 -22.37
N ILE A 7 -4.92 0.60 -22.86
CA ILE A 7 -6.05 1.46 -22.50
C ILE A 7 -7.36 0.83 -22.99
N ALA A 8 -7.42 0.37 -24.24
CA ALA A 8 -8.59 -0.32 -24.78
C ALA A 8 -8.96 -1.58 -23.97
N ALA A 9 -7.96 -2.40 -23.61
CA ALA A 9 -8.18 -3.56 -22.76
C ALA A 9 -8.73 -3.16 -21.38
N ALA A 10 -8.20 -2.10 -20.76
CA ALA A 10 -8.71 -1.61 -19.47
C ALA A 10 -10.15 -1.09 -19.54
N PHE A 11 -10.55 -0.41 -20.63
CA PHE A 11 -11.93 0.00 -20.87
C PHE A 11 -12.87 -1.18 -21.00
N GLN A 12 -12.47 -2.21 -21.76
CA GLN A 12 -13.25 -3.42 -21.96
C GLN A 12 -13.39 -4.23 -20.65
N GLU A 13 -12.30 -4.45 -19.92
CA GLU A 13 -12.29 -5.20 -18.66
C GLU A 13 -13.14 -4.53 -17.59
N ASN A 14 -13.14 -3.20 -17.53
CA ASN A 14 -13.89 -2.42 -16.54
C ASN A 14 -15.29 -1.98 -17.03
N GLN A 15 -15.72 -2.46 -18.20
CA GLN A 15 -17.04 -2.18 -18.78
C GLN A 15 -17.35 -0.68 -18.88
N ILE A 16 -16.35 0.10 -19.29
CA ILE A 16 -16.51 1.53 -19.55
C ILE A 16 -17.07 1.70 -20.97
N GLN A 17 -18.26 2.28 -21.06
CA GLN A 17 -19.06 2.42 -22.28
C GLN A 17 -19.45 3.88 -22.56
N ARG A 18 -19.53 4.75 -21.54
CA ARG A 18 -20.07 6.11 -21.71
C ARG A 18 -19.07 7.16 -21.25
N VAL A 19 -18.54 7.93 -22.20
CA VAL A 19 -17.58 9.01 -21.95
C VAL A 19 -18.14 10.34 -22.42
N LEU A 20 -18.21 11.32 -21.53
CA LEU A 20 -18.59 12.69 -21.87
C LEU A 20 -17.36 13.57 -21.87
N LEU A 21 -17.19 14.37 -22.93
CA LEU A 21 -16.10 15.32 -23.06
C LEU A 21 -16.69 16.73 -23.17
N ILE A 22 -16.38 17.56 -22.18
CA ILE A 22 -16.88 18.93 -22.02
C ILE A 22 -15.75 19.92 -22.25
N ASP A 23 -15.89 20.73 -23.29
CA ASP A 23 -14.88 21.69 -23.73
C ASP A 23 -15.52 22.88 -24.45
N ASP A 24 -15.03 24.09 -24.23
CA ASP A 24 -15.58 25.30 -24.88
C ASP A 24 -15.34 25.30 -26.39
N VAL A 25 -14.46 24.41 -26.89
CA VAL A 25 -14.29 24.21 -28.32
C VAL A 25 -15.54 23.62 -28.99
N TYR A 26 -16.42 22.94 -28.27
CA TYR A 26 -17.68 22.41 -28.82
C TYR A 26 -18.83 23.42 -28.77
N ASP A 27 -18.66 24.54 -28.08
CA ASP A 27 -19.59 25.65 -28.19
C ASP A 27 -19.40 26.37 -29.54
N MET A 28 -20.53 26.70 -30.20
CA MET A 28 -20.55 27.48 -31.42
C MET A 28 -19.80 28.82 -31.22
N PRO A 29 -18.93 29.23 -32.16
CA PRO A 29 -18.24 30.50 -32.07
C PRO A 29 -19.22 31.69 -32.18
N VAL A 30 -18.99 32.73 -31.38
CA VAL A 30 -19.81 33.96 -31.40
C VAL A 30 -19.61 34.71 -32.71
N LEU A 31 -20.72 35.09 -33.34
CA LEU A 31 -20.71 35.92 -34.55
C LEU A 31 -20.64 37.40 -34.17
N ASN A 32 -19.53 38.05 -34.51
CA ASN A 32 -19.33 39.47 -34.21
C ASN A 32 -19.83 40.42 -35.33
N GLU A 33 -19.97 39.90 -36.56
CA GLU A 33 -20.43 40.64 -37.74
C GLU A 33 -20.97 39.67 -38.79
N ILE A 34 -21.86 40.12 -39.68
CA ILE A 34 -22.27 39.38 -40.87
C ILE A 34 -21.28 39.70 -42.00
N SER A 35 -20.46 38.73 -42.40
CA SER A 35 -19.53 38.89 -43.52
C SER A 35 -20.25 38.73 -44.86
N GLY A 36 -19.70 39.33 -45.92
CA GLY A 36 -20.17 39.09 -47.29
C GLY A 36 -20.16 37.61 -47.66
N GLU A 37 -19.16 36.87 -47.18
CA GLU A 37 -19.05 35.42 -47.37
C GLU A 37 -20.18 34.63 -46.70
N LEU A 38 -20.74 35.12 -45.59
CA LEU A 38 -21.89 34.51 -44.92
C LEU A 38 -23.18 34.77 -45.72
N LEU A 39 -23.33 35.98 -46.26
CA LEU A 39 -24.44 36.32 -47.16
C LEU A 39 -24.39 35.48 -48.44
N ASP A 40 -23.21 35.33 -49.03
CA ASP A 40 -22.99 34.53 -50.24
C ASP A 40 -23.28 33.05 -49.97
N TYR A 41 -22.90 32.53 -48.80
CA TYR A 41 -23.18 31.15 -48.40
C TYR A 41 -24.69 30.86 -48.33
N PHE A 42 -25.47 31.77 -47.74
CA PHE A 42 -26.93 31.63 -47.65
C PHE A 42 -27.66 31.96 -48.96
N GLY A 43 -26.98 32.60 -49.93
CA GLY A 43 -27.51 32.90 -51.25
C GLY A 43 -27.17 31.85 -52.33
N ASP A 44 -26.15 31.02 -52.10
CA ASP A 44 -25.71 29.97 -53.04
C ASP A 44 -26.41 28.62 -52.77
N MET A 45 -26.70 27.87 -53.84
CA MET A 45 -27.36 26.57 -53.72
C MET A 45 -26.55 25.57 -52.89
N SER A 46 -25.21 25.66 -52.95
CA SER A 46 -24.33 24.76 -52.19
C SER A 46 -24.44 24.92 -50.67
N GLY A 47 -24.68 26.15 -50.19
CA GLY A 47 -24.90 26.44 -48.77
C GLY A 47 -26.29 26.03 -48.30
N LEU A 48 -27.32 26.19 -49.16
CA LEU A 48 -28.67 25.70 -48.88
C LEU A 48 -28.72 24.18 -48.76
N ASP A 49 -28.08 23.47 -49.69
CA ASP A 49 -27.95 22.01 -49.63
C ASP A 49 -27.21 21.57 -48.35
N ALA A 50 -26.16 22.28 -47.94
CA ALA A 50 -25.44 22.00 -46.70
C ALA A 50 -26.30 22.23 -45.44
N CYS A 51 -27.18 23.24 -45.45
CA CYS A 51 -28.13 23.48 -44.36
C CYS A 51 -29.16 22.34 -44.26
N GLN A 52 -29.72 21.91 -45.38
CA GLN A 52 -30.66 20.78 -45.41
C GLN A 52 -29.99 19.47 -44.96
N GLU A 53 -28.76 19.20 -45.39
CA GLU A 53 -27.97 18.06 -44.91
C GLU A 53 -27.65 18.12 -43.41
N ALA A 54 -27.59 19.33 -42.84
CA ALA A 54 -27.46 19.52 -41.40
C ALA A 54 -28.76 19.29 -40.61
N GLY A 55 -29.85 18.95 -41.30
CA GLY A 55 -31.15 18.63 -40.68
C GLY A 55 -32.00 19.87 -40.40
N ILE A 56 -31.72 20.99 -41.06
CA ILE A 56 -32.43 22.25 -40.89
C ILE A 56 -33.70 22.26 -41.75
N GLY A 57 -34.83 22.65 -41.18
CA GLY A 57 -36.09 22.78 -41.91
C GLY A 57 -36.14 24.03 -42.80
N ASP A 58 -36.94 23.98 -43.87
CA ASP A 58 -37.06 25.08 -44.84
C ASP A 58 -37.57 26.39 -44.21
N GLU A 59 -38.41 26.31 -43.17
CA GLU A 59 -38.92 27.47 -42.42
C GLU A 59 -37.81 28.17 -41.60
N ASP A 60 -36.98 27.39 -40.92
CA ASP A 60 -35.85 27.91 -40.13
C ASP A 60 -34.77 28.50 -41.03
N LEU A 61 -34.54 27.87 -42.20
CA LEU A 61 -33.60 28.35 -43.20
C LEU A 61 -34.03 29.70 -43.80
N THR A 62 -35.30 29.83 -44.16
CA THR A 62 -35.85 31.09 -44.70
C THR A 62 -35.76 32.20 -43.64
N SER A 63 -36.11 31.88 -42.39
CA SER A 63 -36.03 32.84 -41.28
C SER A 63 -34.59 33.25 -40.96
N ALA A 64 -33.63 32.34 -41.09
CA ALA A 64 -32.21 32.64 -40.97
C ALA A 64 -31.73 33.54 -42.12
N GLN A 65 -32.10 33.25 -43.38
CA GLN A 65 -31.76 34.10 -44.53
C GLN A 65 -32.27 35.54 -44.37
N ASP A 66 -33.52 35.70 -43.93
CA ASP A 66 -34.10 37.01 -43.65
C ASP A 66 -33.33 37.75 -42.56
N ALA A 67 -32.91 37.03 -41.51
CA ALA A 67 -32.09 37.59 -40.43
C ALA A 67 -30.70 38.01 -40.93
N VAL A 68 -30.05 37.21 -41.80
CA VAL A 68 -28.76 37.56 -42.38
C VAL A 68 -28.87 38.81 -43.26
N ASN A 69 -29.89 38.87 -44.13
CA ASN A 69 -30.17 40.03 -44.99
C ASN A 69 -30.51 41.30 -44.18
N ALA A 70 -31.17 41.14 -43.03
CA ALA A 70 -31.51 42.24 -42.13
C ALA A 70 -30.35 42.66 -41.19
N GLY A 71 -29.22 41.97 -41.20
CA GLY A 71 -28.10 42.27 -40.29
C GLY A 71 -28.34 41.82 -38.84
N ASN A 72 -29.32 40.95 -38.58
CA ASN A 72 -29.73 40.56 -37.23
C ASN A 72 -28.98 39.31 -36.74
N LEU A 73 -27.83 39.54 -36.10
CA LEU A 73 -26.98 38.49 -35.52
C LEU A 73 -27.65 37.74 -34.35
N GLU A 74 -28.56 38.39 -33.63
CA GLU A 74 -29.20 37.86 -32.42
C GLU A 74 -30.50 37.07 -32.73
N SER A 75 -30.77 36.79 -34.01
CA SER A 75 -31.94 36.01 -34.40
C SER A 75 -31.82 34.56 -33.93
N ASP A 76 -32.78 34.07 -33.16
CA ASP A 76 -32.84 32.67 -32.70
C ASP A 76 -32.74 31.68 -33.87
N ALA A 77 -33.40 31.96 -35.00
CA ALA A 77 -33.35 31.12 -36.20
C ALA A 77 -31.92 31.06 -36.79
N LEU A 78 -31.22 32.20 -36.84
CA LEU A 78 -29.84 32.24 -37.32
C LEU A 78 -28.90 31.49 -36.38
N GLN A 79 -29.07 31.66 -35.07
CA GLN A 79 -28.27 30.95 -34.05
C GLN A 79 -28.49 29.43 -34.10
N GLN A 80 -29.72 28.98 -34.32
CA GLN A 80 -30.05 27.56 -34.48
C GLN A 80 -29.43 26.97 -35.75
N VAL A 81 -29.56 27.65 -36.88
CA VAL A 81 -28.96 27.23 -38.17
C VAL A 81 -27.44 27.15 -38.04
N MET A 82 -26.81 28.19 -37.49
CA MET A 82 -25.36 28.23 -37.29
C MET A 82 -24.89 27.16 -36.30
N GLY A 83 -25.69 26.86 -35.27
CA GLY A 83 -25.44 25.78 -34.32
C GLY A 83 -25.48 24.41 -34.98
N ALA A 84 -26.49 24.13 -35.80
CA ALA A 84 -26.62 22.87 -36.55
C ALA A 84 -25.46 22.68 -37.56
N LEU A 85 -25.11 23.74 -38.30
CA LEU A 85 -23.95 23.73 -39.19
C LEU A 85 -22.65 23.50 -38.41
N TYR A 86 -22.48 24.14 -37.26
CA TYR A 86 -21.30 23.96 -36.42
C TYR A 86 -21.19 22.53 -35.88
N LEU A 87 -22.28 21.93 -35.42
CA LEU A 87 -22.32 20.53 -34.99
C LEU A 87 -21.88 19.60 -36.13
N LYS A 88 -22.40 19.79 -37.35
CA LYS A 88 -21.98 19.02 -38.53
C LYS A 88 -20.54 19.26 -38.93
N TYR A 89 -20.06 20.49 -38.80
CA TYR A 89 -18.65 20.82 -39.00
C TYR A 89 -17.75 20.12 -37.97
N VAL A 90 -18.18 20.06 -36.71
CA VAL A 90 -17.45 19.35 -35.65
C VAL A 90 -17.39 17.84 -35.91
N GLU A 91 -18.47 17.25 -36.41
CA GLU A 91 -18.55 15.83 -36.75
C GLU A 91 -17.69 15.47 -37.97
N THR A 92 -17.78 16.24 -39.05
CA THR A 92 -17.23 15.87 -40.37
C THR A 92 -15.91 16.54 -40.71
N ARG A 93 -15.62 17.72 -40.14
CA ARG A 93 -14.53 18.63 -40.55
C ARG A 93 -14.64 19.14 -42.00
N HIS A 94 -15.79 18.99 -42.65
CA HIS A 94 -15.97 19.43 -44.03
C HIS A 94 -16.24 20.94 -44.12
N GLU A 95 -15.47 21.64 -44.96
CA GLU A 95 -15.57 23.10 -45.15
C GLU A 95 -16.95 23.55 -45.69
N ARG A 96 -17.72 22.64 -46.31
CA ARG A 96 -19.08 22.96 -46.76
C ARG A 96 -20.05 23.34 -45.64
N PHE A 97 -19.77 22.91 -44.41
CA PHE A 97 -20.54 23.27 -43.22
C PHE A 97 -19.91 24.45 -42.46
N ASP A 98 -18.96 25.16 -43.07
CA ASP A 98 -18.24 26.30 -42.48
C ASP A 98 -18.54 27.58 -43.27
N PRO A 99 -19.62 28.30 -42.93
CA PRO A 99 -20.01 29.52 -43.63
C PRO A 99 -18.90 30.58 -43.56
N GLY A 100 -18.29 30.88 -44.70
CA GLY A 100 -17.18 31.84 -44.80
C GLY A 100 -15.89 31.41 -44.10
N GLY A 101 -15.66 30.10 -43.89
CA GLY A 101 -14.40 29.61 -43.31
C GLY A 101 -14.15 30.03 -41.85
N ARG A 102 -15.19 30.50 -41.15
CA ARG A 102 -15.10 31.09 -39.81
C ARG A 102 -14.88 30.04 -38.73
N PHE A 103 -15.54 28.91 -38.80
CA PHE A 103 -15.37 27.81 -37.85
C PHE A 103 -13.94 27.29 -37.89
N LYS A 104 -13.40 27.12 -39.10
CA LYS A 104 -12.00 26.73 -39.30
C LYS A 104 -11.04 27.76 -38.70
N THR A 105 -11.28 29.03 -38.99
CA THR A 105 -10.42 30.13 -38.51
C THR A 105 -10.41 30.24 -36.99
N LEU A 106 -11.57 30.09 -36.34
CA LEU A 106 -11.71 30.33 -34.90
C LEU A 106 -11.45 29.09 -34.04
N LYS A 107 -11.79 27.88 -34.52
CA LYS A 107 -11.86 26.68 -33.67
C LYS A 107 -11.05 25.49 -34.19
N ALA A 108 -10.65 25.40 -35.46
CA ALA A 108 -10.00 24.19 -36.00
C ALA A 108 -8.69 23.80 -35.30
N VAL A 109 -7.88 24.78 -34.89
CA VAL A 109 -6.63 24.48 -34.17
C VAL A 109 -6.94 23.84 -32.82
N SER A 110 -7.87 24.40 -32.04
CA SER A 110 -8.27 23.83 -30.75
C SER A 110 -8.96 22.47 -30.89
N LEU A 111 -9.76 22.29 -31.95
CA LEU A 111 -10.44 21.03 -32.28
C LEU A 111 -9.42 19.92 -32.61
N SER A 112 -8.40 20.24 -33.42
CA SER A 112 -7.38 19.27 -33.82
C SER A 112 -6.48 18.81 -32.66
N VAL A 113 -6.40 19.58 -31.56
CA VAL A 113 -5.71 19.14 -30.33
C VAL A 113 -6.48 18.03 -29.61
N LEU A 114 -7.81 17.98 -29.73
CA LEU A 114 -8.66 16.96 -29.07
C LEU A 114 -8.93 15.75 -29.96
N ASP A 115 -8.87 15.89 -31.28
CA ASP A 115 -9.11 14.79 -32.24
C ASP A 115 -8.30 13.51 -31.92
N PRO A 116 -7.02 13.56 -31.51
CA PRO A 116 -6.28 12.36 -31.11
C PRO A 116 -6.85 11.66 -29.87
N LEU A 117 -7.29 12.43 -28.86
CA LEU A 117 -7.91 11.88 -27.66
C LEU A 117 -9.26 11.24 -27.99
N VAL A 118 -10.09 11.92 -28.77
CA VAL A 118 -11.40 11.41 -29.20
C VAL A 118 -11.23 10.12 -29.99
N ALA A 119 -10.31 10.09 -30.95
CA ALA A 119 -10.03 8.88 -31.74
C ALA A 119 -9.52 7.71 -30.88
N LEU A 120 -8.69 8.00 -29.87
CA LEU A 120 -8.24 6.97 -28.92
C LEU A 120 -9.42 6.39 -28.11
N LEU A 121 -10.31 7.25 -27.61
CA LEU A 121 -11.46 6.84 -26.81
C LEU A 121 -12.47 6.02 -27.63
N GLU A 122 -12.75 6.44 -28.87
CA GLU A 122 -13.61 5.72 -29.81
C GLU A 122 -12.99 4.35 -30.21
N ALA A 123 -11.65 4.25 -30.27
CA ALA A 123 -10.95 3.00 -30.54
C ALA A 123 -10.91 2.03 -29.33
N CYS A 124 -11.34 2.44 -28.14
CA CYS A 124 -11.28 1.60 -26.94
C CYS A 124 -12.31 0.46 -26.91
N GLY A 125 -13.34 0.48 -27.77
CA GLY A 125 -14.26 -0.64 -27.94
C GLY A 125 -15.52 -0.29 -28.75
N GLU A 126 -16.13 -1.31 -29.37
CA GLU A 126 -17.31 -1.15 -30.23
C GLU A 126 -18.55 -0.59 -29.49
N ASN A 127 -18.59 -0.73 -28.16
CA ASN A 127 -19.69 -0.25 -27.31
C ASN A 127 -19.35 1.05 -26.54
N VAL A 128 -18.21 1.69 -26.87
CA VAL A 128 -17.83 2.96 -26.23
C VAL A 128 -18.43 4.12 -27.01
N GLU A 129 -19.39 4.81 -26.41
CA GLU A 129 -19.96 6.05 -26.93
C GLU A 129 -19.26 7.25 -26.28
N VAL A 130 -18.76 8.15 -27.14
CA VAL A 130 -18.10 9.40 -26.73
C VAL A 130 -18.98 10.57 -27.14
N LYS A 131 -19.61 11.22 -26.16
CA LYS A 131 -20.37 12.46 -26.38
C LYS A 131 -19.50 13.68 -26.15
N ARG A 132 -19.67 14.69 -27.01
CA ARG A 132 -18.93 15.95 -27.01
C ARG A 132 -19.90 17.07 -26.71
N SER A 133 -19.53 17.99 -25.85
CA SER A 133 -20.43 19.02 -25.34
C SER A 133 -19.64 20.26 -24.93
N GLY A 134 -20.29 21.42 -24.98
CA GLY A 134 -19.76 22.69 -24.54
C GLY A 134 -20.22 23.08 -23.13
N LEU A 135 -20.03 24.35 -22.79
CA LEU A 135 -20.50 24.92 -21.53
C LEU A 135 -22.03 24.97 -21.45
N ASN A 136 -22.69 25.18 -22.60
CA ASN A 136 -24.13 25.46 -22.64
C ASN A 136 -25.01 24.21 -22.54
N ASP A 137 -24.59 23.10 -23.15
CA ASP A 137 -25.33 21.84 -23.21
C ASP A 137 -24.75 20.74 -22.29
N GLY A 138 -23.63 21.00 -21.63
CA GLY A 138 -22.92 20.04 -20.76
C GLY A 138 -23.77 19.46 -19.63
N GLU A 139 -24.67 20.24 -19.05
CA GLU A 139 -25.56 19.77 -17.97
C GLU A 139 -26.66 18.83 -18.49
N GLU A 140 -27.26 19.16 -19.64
CA GLU A 140 -28.28 18.34 -20.28
C GLU A 140 -27.69 17.02 -20.76
N GLN A 141 -26.57 17.09 -21.50
CA GLN A 141 -25.87 15.90 -21.99
C GLN A 141 -25.41 15.01 -20.84
N PHE A 142 -24.92 15.56 -19.73
CA PHE A 142 -24.54 14.77 -18.57
C PHE A 142 -25.72 13.98 -17.98
N ARG A 143 -26.89 14.62 -17.87
CA ARG A 143 -28.09 14.01 -17.30
C ARG A 143 -28.61 12.89 -18.19
N ASP A 144 -28.76 13.18 -19.48
CA ASP A 144 -29.37 12.26 -20.43
C ASP A 144 -28.45 11.09 -20.78
N PHE A 145 -27.13 11.36 -20.85
CA PHE A 145 -26.15 10.35 -21.19
C PHE A 145 -25.69 9.51 -20.00
N SER A 146 -25.79 10.03 -18.77
CA SER A 146 -25.33 9.34 -17.55
C SER A 146 -23.91 8.74 -17.70
N PRO A 147 -22.89 9.60 -17.93
CA PRO A 147 -21.54 9.16 -18.26
C PRO A 147 -20.87 8.43 -17.09
N GLN A 148 -19.94 7.53 -17.41
CA GLN A 148 -19.07 6.86 -16.45
C GLN A 148 -17.75 7.62 -16.24
N ILE A 149 -17.29 8.32 -17.28
CA ILE A 149 -16.12 9.19 -17.25
C ILE A 149 -16.49 10.55 -17.86
N VAL A 150 -16.07 11.63 -17.20
CA VAL A 150 -16.19 13.00 -17.71
C VAL A 150 -14.81 13.60 -17.89
N PHE A 151 -14.48 13.97 -19.11
CA PHE A 151 -13.36 14.86 -19.41
C PHE A 151 -13.88 16.29 -19.37
N LEU A 152 -13.28 17.14 -18.54
CA LEU A 152 -13.74 18.51 -18.32
C LEU A 152 -12.57 19.46 -18.54
N ASP A 153 -12.74 20.49 -19.37
CA ASP A 153 -11.70 21.50 -19.52
C ASP A 153 -11.53 22.37 -18.27
N PHE A 154 -10.28 22.72 -17.96
CA PHE A 154 -9.90 23.56 -16.84
C PHE A 154 -10.39 25.01 -17.01
N TYR A 155 -10.53 25.50 -18.25
CA TYR A 155 -10.89 26.88 -18.56
C TYR A 155 -12.09 26.95 -19.53
N LEU A 156 -13.31 26.74 -19.03
CA LEU A 156 -14.51 26.90 -19.85
C LEU A 156 -14.84 28.38 -20.09
N SER A 157 -14.45 28.93 -21.24
CA SER A 157 -14.86 30.26 -21.70
C SER A 157 -14.48 30.49 -23.15
N GLN A 158 -15.43 30.94 -23.96
CA GLN A 158 -15.20 31.33 -25.36
C GLN A 158 -14.11 32.40 -25.53
N ASP A 159 -13.91 33.27 -24.52
CA ASP A 159 -12.89 34.34 -24.50
C ASP A 159 -11.52 33.93 -23.93
N ALA A 160 -11.36 32.67 -23.48
CA ALA A 160 -10.15 32.24 -22.77
C ALA A 160 -9.05 31.67 -23.70
N ALA A 161 -9.26 31.69 -25.02
CA ALA A 161 -8.29 31.23 -26.01
C ALA A 161 -7.39 32.38 -26.52
N GLY A 162 -6.07 32.22 -26.43
CA GLY A 162 -5.08 33.13 -27.06
C GLY A 162 -3.90 33.56 -26.16
N ALA A 163 -2.81 34.03 -26.77
CA ALA A 163 -1.56 34.40 -26.09
C ALA A 163 -1.67 35.66 -25.19
N ASN A 164 -2.74 36.45 -25.33
CA ASN A 164 -2.94 37.74 -24.64
C ASN A 164 -4.10 37.75 -23.61
N VAL A 165 -4.57 36.58 -23.17
CA VAL A 165 -5.69 36.48 -22.23
C VAL A 165 -5.27 36.90 -20.83
N THR A 166 -6.00 37.86 -20.24
CA THR A 166 -5.70 38.38 -18.89
C THR A 166 -5.97 37.33 -17.81
N THR A 167 -5.28 37.45 -16.67
CA THR A 167 -5.50 36.59 -15.49
C THR A 167 -6.95 36.62 -15.00
N ALA A 168 -7.65 37.76 -15.16
CA ALA A 168 -9.05 37.90 -14.77
C ALA A 168 -9.97 37.02 -15.62
N VAL A 169 -9.74 36.97 -16.93
CA VAL A 169 -10.50 36.11 -17.87
C VAL A 169 -10.24 34.64 -17.56
N LYS A 170 -8.98 34.24 -17.33
CA LYS A 170 -8.65 32.85 -16.94
C LYS A 170 -9.28 32.44 -15.62
N ASN A 171 -9.32 33.34 -14.64
CA ASN A 171 -9.99 33.07 -13.35
C ASN A 171 -11.51 32.91 -13.52
N LYS A 172 -12.14 33.72 -14.41
CA LYS A 172 -13.56 33.59 -14.75
C LYS A 172 -13.85 32.26 -15.44
N ALA A 173 -13.03 31.87 -16.42
CA ALA A 173 -13.15 30.60 -17.13
C ALA A 173 -12.96 29.39 -16.20
N ARG A 174 -11.97 29.45 -15.31
CA ARG A 174 -11.76 28.43 -14.27
C ARG A 174 -12.98 28.33 -13.36
N LYS A 175 -13.53 29.46 -12.93
CA LYS A 175 -14.73 29.48 -12.08
C LYS A 175 -15.93 28.87 -12.81
N ALA A 176 -16.14 29.16 -14.09
CA ALA A 176 -17.20 28.54 -14.88
C ALA A 176 -17.08 27.01 -14.93
N SER A 177 -15.87 26.49 -15.08
CA SER A 177 -15.60 25.04 -15.02
C SER A 177 -15.91 24.43 -13.65
N ILE A 178 -15.50 25.10 -12.56
CA ILE A 178 -15.83 24.68 -11.18
C ILE A 178 -17.34 24.69 -10.95
N ASP A 179 -18.02 25.76 -11.33
CA ASP A 179 -19.45 25.95 -11.15
C ASP A 179 -20.25 24.93 -11.98
N LEU A 180 -19.81 24.62 -13.21
CA LEU A 180 -20.41 23.55 -14.01
C LEU A 180 -20.25 22.20 -13.32
N LEU A 181 -19.03 21.80 -12.94
CA LEU A 181 -18.82 20.51 -12.27
C LEU A 181 -19.63 20.41 -10.96
N GLY A 182 -19.73 21.50 -10.19
CA GLY A 182 -20.58 21.57 -9.00
C GLY A 182 -22.05 21.26 -9.33
N ARG A 183 -22.61 21.87 -10.39
CA ARG A 183 -23.98 21.58 -10.86
C ARG A 183 -24.15 20.13 -11.31
N LEU A 184 -23.19 19.58 -12.06
CA LEU A 184 -23.24 18.19 -12.52
C LEU A 184 -23.32 17.21 -11.34
N LEU A 185 -22.51 17.43 -10.30
CA LEU A 185 -22.46 16.53 -9.14
C LEU A 185 -23.69 16.67 -8.23
N GLN A 186 -24.30 17.85 -8.16
CA GLN A 186 -25.55 18.08 -7.42
C GLN A 186 -26.73 17.26 -7.98
N THR A 187 -26.66 16.81 -9.24
CA THR A 187 -27.66 15.89 -9.82
C THR A 187 -27.64 14.50 -9.17
N LYS A 188 -26.64 14.19 -8.34
CA LYS A 188 -26.43 12.90 -7.66
C LYS A 188 -26.45 11.73 -8.67
N PRO A 189 -25.53 11.75 -9.65
CA PRO A 189 -25.48 10.72 -10.70
C PRO A 189 -25.33 9.32 -10.09
N ALA A 190 -26.11 8.36 -10.58
CA ALA A 190 -26.06 6.98 -10.10
C ALA A 190 -24.70 6.30 -10.35
N GLU A 191 -24.02 6.66 -11.44
CA GLU A 191 -22.70 6.11 -11.82
C GLU A 191 -21.51 6.85 -11.16
N GLU A 192 -21.79 8.00 -10.53
CA GLU A 192 -20.82 8.85 -9.84
C GLU A 192 -19.52 9.12 -10.64
N PRO A 193 -19.55 9.58 -11.90
CA PRO A 193 -18.46 9.46 -12.88
C PRO A 193 -17.04 9.79 -12.40
N ALA A 194 -16.04 9.12 -12.98
CA ALA A 194 -14.65 9.54 -12.84
C ALA A 194 -14.40 10.85 -13.60
N ILE A 195 -13.70 11.79 -13.00
CA ILE A 195 -13.46 13.12 -13.55
C ILE A 195 -12.00 13.22 -14.02
N VAL A 196 -11.80 13.52 -15.30
CA VAL A 196 -10.50 13.81 -15.88
C VAL A 196 -10.47 15.29 -16.26
N LEU A 197 -9.83 16.10 -15.42
CA LEU A 197 -9.65 17.51 -15.70
C LEU A 197 -8.59 17.67 -16.80
N MET A 198 -8.90 18.38 -17.87
CA MET A 198 -7.99 18.56 -19.00
C MET A 198 -7.61 20.02 -19.21
N SER A 199 -6.40 20.27 -19.73
CA SER A 199 -6.00 21.64 -20.11
C SER A 199 -4.86 21.62 -21.12
N SER A 200 -4.83 22.59 -22.03
CA SER A 200 -3.66 22.81 -22.90
C SER A 200 -2.50 23.48 -22.17
N GLU A 201 -2.77 24.12 -21.02
CA GLU A 201 -1.74 24.75 -20.18
C GLU A 201 -1.17 23.77 -19.15
N PRO A 202 0.10 23.94 -18.73
CA PRO A 202 0.71 23.12 -17.69
C PRO A 202 0.19 23.53 -16.29
N VAL A 203 -1.06 23.19 -15.99
CA VAL A 203 -1.76 23.54 -14.73
C VAL A 203 -1.93 22.36 -13.77
N LYS A 204 -1.16 21.28 -13.94
CA LYS A 204 -1.21 20.07 -13.10
C LYS A 204 -1.13 20.39 -11.60
N ASP A 205 -0.24 21.29 -11.19
CA ASP A 205 -0.07 21.70 -9.78
C ASP A 205 -1.29 22.45 -9.20
N LYS A 206 -2.17 22.97 -10.08
CA LYS A 206 -3.42 23.66 -9.70
C LYS A 206 -4.63 22.73 -9.70
N ALA A 207 -4.53 21.53 -10.29
CA ALA A 207 -5.64 20.58 -10.39
C ALA A 207 -6.16 20.14 -9.01
N GLN A 208 -5.26 19.94 -8.03
CA GLN A 208 -5.66 19.58 -6.67
C GLN A 208 -6.44 20.72 -5.98
N ARG A 209 -6.06 21.98 -6.22
CA ARG A 209 -6.81 23.14 -5.72
C ARG A 209 -8.16 23.27 -6.41
N PHE A 210 -8.24 23.00 -7.71
CA PHE A 210 -9.52 22.94 -8.44
C PHE A 210 -10.47 21.92 -7.78
N ARG A 211 -10.00 20.71 -7.49
CA ARG A 211 -10.77 19.67 -6.79
C ARG A 211 -11.27 20.14 -5.41
N GLN A 212 -10.41 20.80 -4.62
CA GLN A 212 -10.76 21.34 -3.31
C GLN A 212 -11.79 22.48 -3.38
N ASP A 213 -11.71 23.32 -4.41
CA ASP A 213 -12.70 24.40 -4.60
C ASP A 213 -14.09 23.81 -4.90
N VAL A 214 -14.18 22.70 -5.65
CA VAL A 214 -15.43 21.96 -5.87
C VAL A 214 -15.95 21.34 -4.55
N GLU A 215 -15.07 20.77 -3.72
CA GLU A 215 -15.43 20.26 -2.39
C GLU A 215 -16.07 21.33 -1.50
N SER A 216 -15.61 22.58 -1.61
CA SER A 216 -16.16 23.70 -0.84
C SER A 216 -17.61 24.07 -1.21
N LEU A 217 -18.07 23.68 -2.41
CA LEU A 217 -19.46 23.82 -2.84
C LEU A 217 -20.40 22.75 -2.25
N GLY A 218 -19.86 21.85 -1.42
CA GLY A 218 -20.61 20.82 -0.69
C GLY A 218 -20.55 19.43 -1.32
N GLU A 219 -19.97 19.28 -2.50
CA GLU A 219 -19.90 18.01 -3.25
C GLU A 219 -18.49 17.42 -3.26
N ASN A 220 -18.35 16.15 -2.85
CA ASN A 220 -17.03 15.56 -2.64
C ASN A 220 -16.52 14.81 -3.86
N VAL A 221 -15.58 15.40 -4.60
CA VAL A 221 -14.83 14.69 -5.64
C VAL A 221 -13.65 13.97 -5.00
N ILE A 222 -13.79 12.67 -4.74
CA ILE A 222 -12.73 11.87 -4.13
C ILE A 222 -11.52 11.82 -5.07
N ALA A 223 -10.33 12.10 -4.53
CA ALA A 223 -9.07 12.10 -5.30
C ALA A 223 -8.84 10.80 -6.09
N LEU A 224 -9.35 9.66 -5.58
CA LEU A 224 -9.29 8.37 -6.27
C LEU A 224 -9.93 8.42 -7.66
N ARG A 225 -11.02 9.18 -7.83
CA ARG A 225 -11.78 9.30 -9.09
C ARG A 225 -11.50 10.60 -9.84
N PHE A 226 -10.40 11.28 -9.51
CA PHE A 226 -10.00 12.52 -10.13
C PHE A 226 -8.60 12.41 -10.71
N ARG A 227 -8.43 12.79 -11.98
CA ARG A 227 -7.12 12.84 -12.64
C ARG A 227 -6.98 14.12 -13.48
N PHE A 228 -5.75 14.40 -13.88
CA PHE A 228 -5.42 15.54 -14.74
C PHE A 228 -4.71 15.07 -16.00
N LEU A 229 -5.17 15.53 -17.17
CA LEU A 229 -4.61 15.23 -18.48
C LEU A 229 -4.23 16.53 -19.22
N GLN A 230 -3.01 16.63 -19.75
CA GLN A 230 -2.67 17.77 -20.59
C GLN A 230 -3.09 17.53 -22.06
N LYS A 231 -3.82 18.48 -22.65
CA LYS A 231 -4.22 18.48 -24.06
C LYS A 231 -2.96 18.69 -24.91
N GLY A 232 -2.50 17.64 -25.57
CA GLY A 232 -1.24 17.61 -26.32
C GLY A 232 -0.34 16.42 -25.99
N TRP A 233 -0.55 15.75 -24.85
CA TRP A 233 0.13 14.48 -24.54
C TRP A 233 -0.32 13.30 -25.42
N ILE A 234 -1.41 13.49 -26.18
CA ILE A 234 -1.89 12.55 -27.17
C ILE A 234 -1.89 13.31 -28.50
N SER A 235 -1.12 12.82 -29.46
CA SER A 235 -0.95 13.44 -30.77
C SER A 235 -0.98 12.39 -31.88
N ARG A 236 -1.08 12.84 -33.14
CA ARG A 236 -0.92 11.98 -34.31
C ARG A 236 0.44 12.25 -34.96
N GLU A 237 1.26 11.22 -35.13
CA GLU A 237 2.51 11.26 -35.89
C GLU A 237 2.45 10.18 -36.98
N GLU A 238 2.66 10.55 -38.25
CA GLU A 238 2.67 9.64 -39.41
C GLU A 238 1.41 8.76 -39.60
N GLY A 239 0.28 9.16 -39.00
CA GLY A 239 -1.00 8.43 -39.06
C GLY A 239 -1.31 7.58 -37.83
N ASP A 240 -0.30 7.32 -36.98
CA ASP A 240 -0.44 6.57 -35.73
C ASP A 240 -0.63 7.51 -34.53
N LEU A 241 -1.30 7.00 -33.49
CA LEU A 241 -1.47 7.71 -32.22
C LEU A 241 -0.18 7.61 -31.39
N LYS A 242 0.38 8.77 -31.06
CA LYS A 242 1.45 8.89 -30.08
C LYS A 242 0.87 9.29 -28.73
N ILE A 243 1.12 8.45 -27.73
CA ILE A 243 0.63 8.64 -26.37
C ILE A 243 1.85 8.80 -25.46
N GLU A 244 2.01 9.98 -24.86
CA GLU A 244 3.03 10.18 -23.84
C GLU A 244 2.77 9.31 -22.60
N HIS A 245 3.83 8.90 -21.91
CA HIS A 245 3.72 8.06 -20.71
C HIS A 245 2.76 8.64 -19.66
N ALA A 246 2.82 9.95 -19.40
CA ALA A 246 1.95 10.59 -18.42
C ALA A 246 0.46 10.56 -18.80
N ALA A 247 0.14 10.60 -20.10
CA ALA A 247 -1.24 10.41 -20.58
C ALA A 247 -1.68 8.96 -20.47
N ALA A 248 -0.80 8.01 -20.83
CA ALA A 248 -1.07 6.59 -20.68
C ALA A 248 -1.36 6.25 -19.21
N ASP A 249 -0.51 6.67 -18.28
CA ASP A 249 -0.70 6.44 -16.85
C ASP A 249 -2.01 7.05 -16.35
N THR A 250 -2.34 8.28 -16.78
CA THR A 250 -3.60 8.95 -16.41
C THR A 250 -4.83 8.18 -16.88
N LEU A 251 -4.84 7.72 -18.13
CA LEU A 251 -5.96 6.99 -18.72
C LEU A 251 -6.08 5.57 -18.15
N LEU A 252 -4.95 4.89 -17.92
CA LEU A 252 -4.91 3.58 -17.28
C LEU A 252 -5.39 3.66 -15.83
N ASP A 253 -4.89 4.61 -15.03
CA ASP A 253 -5.37 4.86 -13.67
C ASP A 253 -6.88 5.10 -13.61
N THR A 254 -7.39 5.89 -14.55
CA THR A 254 -8.83 6.23 -14.61
C THR A 254 -9.66 5.01 -14.98
N SER A 255 -9.20 4.21 -15.95
CA SER A 255 -9.95 3.06 -16.46
C SER A 255 -9.81 1.82 -15.59
N GLN A 256 -8.59 1.41 -15.23
CA GLN A 256 -8.32 0.29 -14.32
C GLN A 256 -8.84 0.57 -12.90
N GLY A 257 -8.75 1.82 -12.45
CA GLY A 257 -9.24 2.24 -11.14
C GLY A 257 -10.75 2.49 -11.10
N TYR A 258 -11.49 2.37 -12.21
CA TYR A 258 -12.90 2.75 -12.28
C TYR A 258 -13.79 1.94 -11.32
N VAL A 259 -13.76 0.61 -11.42
CA VAL A 259 -14.60 -0.27 -10.59
C VAL A 259 -14.18 -0.18 -9.12
N PHE A 260 -12.87 -0.29 -8.84
CA PHE A 260 -12.32 -0.11 -7.50
C PHE A 260 -12.72 1.24 -6.89
N GLY A 261 -12.60 2.32 -7.66
CA GLY A 261 -12.95 3.67 -7.25
C GLY A 261 -14.44 3.86 -6.99
N LYS A 262 -15.31 3.24 -7.80
CA LYS A 262 -16.77 3.26 -7.62
C LYS A 262 -17.19 2.54 -6.33
N VAL A 263 -16.65 1.35 -6.09
CA VAL A 263 -16.93 0.58 -4.87
C VAL A 263 -16.44 1.33 -3.63
N LEU A 264 -15.21 1.85 -3.64
CA LEU A 264 -14.68 2.60 -2.51
C LEU A 264 -15.42 3.91 -2.27
N HIS A 265 -15.82 4.64 -3.32
CA HIS A 265 -16.64 5.84 -3.17
C HIS A 265 -17.94 5.49 -2.45
N SER A 266 -18.65 4.47 -2.92
CA SER A 266 -19.93 4.03 -2.35
C SER A 266 -19.81 3.73 -0.86
N ALA A 267 -18.80 2.94 -0.47
CA ALA A 267 -18.55 2.61 0.93
C ALA A 267 -18.16 3.84 1.77
N LEU A 268 -17.32 4.74 1.25
CA LEU A 268 -16.93 5.97 1.95
C LEU A 268 -18.12 6.94 2.12
N LYS A 269 -19.03 6.99 1.16
CA LYS A 269 -20.25 7.80 1.22
C LYS A 269 -21.21 7.26 2.28
N GLU A 270 -21.41 5.96 2.32
CA GLU A 270 -22.19 5.29 3.36
C GLU A 270 -21.57 5.47 4.74
N TRP A 271 -20.25 5.24 4.86
CA TRP A 271 -19.51 5.49 6.10
C TRP A 271 -19.67 6.94 6.56
N LYS A 272 -19.50 7.92 5.66
CA LYS A 272 -19.65 9.35 5.99
C LYS A 272 -21.06 9.69 6.45
N ALA A 273 -22.08 9.15 5.78
CA ALA A 273 -23.48 9.36 6.15
C ALA A 273 -23.79 8.76 7.53
N GLY A 274 -23.39 7.51 7.77
CA GLY A 274 -23.55 6.84 9.07
C GLY A 274 -22.76 7.55 10.17
N ALA A 275 -21.53 7.99 9.90
CA ALA A 275 -20.71 8.72 10.87
C ALA A 275 -21.30 10.10 11.22
N LYS A 276 -21.90 10.81 10.26
CA LYS A 276 -22.61 12.07 10.52
C LYS A 276 -23.85 11.82 11.39
N SER A 277 -24.64 10.79 11.06
CA SER A 277 -25.80 10.40 11.85
C SER A 277 -25.42 10.01 13.28
N ALA A 278 -24.34 9.24 13.44
CA ALA A 278 -23.79 8.87 14.74
C ALA A 278 -23.34 10.10 15.55
N LEU A 279 -22.66 11.05 14.91
CA LEU A 279 -22.27 12.31 15.54
C LEU A 279 -23.50 13.10 16.01
N ASP A 280 -24.51 13.26 15.17
CA ASP A 280 -25.74 13.98 15.51
C ASP A 280 -26.47 13.30 16.68
N ALA A 281 -26.48 11.96 16.73
CA ALA A 281 -27.04 11.18 17.82
C ALA A 281 -26.27 11.39 19.15
N VAL A 282 -24.93 11.33 19.11
CA VAL A 282 -24.09 11.57 20.31
C VAL A 282 -24.24 13.01 20.79
N LEU A 283 -24.27 14.00 19.90
CA LEU A 283 -24.49 15.40 20.27
C LEU A 283 -25.87 15.61 20.93
N LYS A 284 -26.91 14.92 20.44
CA LYS A 284 -28.23 14.94 21.06
C LYS A 284 -28.22 14.33 22.46
N GLN A 285 -27.50 13.23 22.65
CA GLN A 285 -27.32 12.61 23.98
C GLN A 285 -26.54 13.55 24.92
N MET A 286 -25.45 14.16 24.45
CA MET A 286 -24.68 15.14 25.22
C MET A 286 -25.56 16.33 25.65
N ALA A 287 -26.41 16.84 24.76
CA ALA A 287 -27.33 17.93 25.05
C ALA A 287 -28.43 17.55 26.06
N SER A 288 -28.69 16.25 26.25
CA SER A 288 -29.65 15.75 27.23
C SER A 288 -29.06 15.56 28.64
N LEU A 289 -27.74 15.64 28.80
CA LEU A 289 -27.08 15.53 30.10
C LEU A 289 -27.44 16.72 30.98
N GLU A 290 -27.98 16.45 32.16
CA GLU A 290 -28.28 17.49 33.14
C GLU A 290 -26.99 17.91 33.88
N PRO A 291 -26.93 19.15 34.41
CA PRO A 291 -25.80 19.57 35.24
C PRO A 291 -25.51 18.64 36.42
N LYS A 292 -26.54 17.97 36.96
CA LYS A 292 -26.39 17.00 38.05
C LYS A 292 -25.62 15.74 37.62
N ASP A 293 -25.74 15.32 36.35
CA ASP A 293 -25.06 14.12 35.83
C ASP A 293 -23.55 14.38 35.70
N ILE A 294 -23.20 15.55 35.16
CA ILE A 294 -21.81 16.00 35.05
C ILE A 294 -21.20 16.29 36.43
N ALA A 295 -21.97 16.92 37.33
CA ALA A 295 -21.52 17.18 38.70
C ALA A 295 -21.33 15.88 39.50
N TYR A 296 -22.20 14.88 39.29
CA TYR A 296 -22.08 13.56 39.90
C TYR A 296 -20.76 12.89 39.50
N LEU A 297 -20.49 12.81 38.20
CA LEU A 297 -19.25 12.26 37.65
C LEU A 297 -18.01 12.97 38.23
N PHE A 298 -18.04 14.31 38.24
CA PHE A 298 -16.93 15.10 38.75
C PHE A 298 -16.67 14.87 40.24
N ARG A 299 -17.72 15.03 41.07
CA ARG A 299 -17.58 15.03 42.53
C ARG A 299 -17.27 13.66 43.10
N PHE A 300 -17.90 12.60 42.58
CA PHE A 300 -17.83 11.27 43.19
C PHE A 300 -16.79 10.36 42.57
N ARG A 301 -16.24 10.71 41.40
CA ARG A 301 -15.18 9.93 40.75
C ARG A 301 -13.95 10.75 40.43
N LEU A 302 -14.06 11.68 39.49
CA LEU A 302 -12.88 12.31 38.88
C LEU A 302 -12.07 13.12 39.91
N ALA A 303 -12.74 13.90 40.78
CA ALA A 303 -12.08 14.66 41.81
C ALA A 303 -11.38 13.78 42.86
N THR A 304 -11.94 12.63 43.21
CA THR A 304 -11.32 11.67 44.14
C THR A 304 -10.13 10.95 43.50
N GLU A 305 -10.24 10.66 42.20
CA GLU A 305 -9.21 9.94 41.46
C GLU A 305 -8.07 10.86 40.99
N GLY A 306 -8.30 12.17 40.94
CA GLY A 306 -7.35 13.19 40.49
C GLY A 306 -7.34 13.39 38.98
N GLU A 307 -8.36 12.88 38.29
CA GLU A 307 -8.47 12.93 36.83
C GLU A 307 -9.01 14.27 36.33
N LYS A 308 -8.45 14.76 35.23
CA LYS A 308 -8.91 16.01 34.60
C LYS A 308 -10.19 15.76 33.84
N MET A 309 -11.22 16.55 34.14
CA MET A 309 -12.52 16.46 33.48
C MET A 309 -12.43 16.52 31.94
N GLY A 310 -11.63 17.43 31.39
CA GLY A 310 -11.48 17.57 29.94
C GLY A 310 -10.95 16.30 29.26
N GLU A 311 -9.91 15.69 29.83
CA GLU A 311 -9.32 14.44 29.31
C GLU A 311 -10.31 13.27 29.41
N TYR A 312 -11.07 13.21 30.51
CA TYR A 312 -12.11 12.20 30.69
C TYR A 312 -13.26 12.35 29.69
N LEU A 313 -13.77 13.57 29.47
CA LEU A 313 -14.85 13.83 28.54
C LEU A 313 -14.43 13.58 27.08
N GLU A 314 -13.19 13.93 26.71
CA GLU A 314 -12.62 13.60 25.40
C GLU A 314 -12.65 12.08 25.17
N TRP A 315 -12.14 11.30 26.12
CA TRP A 315 -12.16 9.84 26.04
C TRP A 315 -13.59 9.29 25.99
N LEU A 316 -14.46 9.71 26.92
CA LEU A 316 -15.82 9.20 27.03
C LEU A 316 -16.63 9.48 25.76
N PHE A 317 -16.64 10.72 25.28
CA PHE A 317 -17.37 11.08 24.07
C PHE A 317 -16.73 10.52 22.80
N GLY A 318 -15.40 10.42 22.76
CA GLY A 318 -14.68 9.79 21.65
C GLY A 318 -15.02 8.30 21.50
N GLU A 319 -15.02 7.54 22.60
CA GLU A 319 -15.38 6.12 22.57
C GLU A 319 -16.88 5.91 22.31
N ASN A 320 -17.75 6.77 22.85
CA ASN A 320 -19.18 6.72 22.51
C ASN A 320 -19.43 7.03 21.03
N LEU A 321 -18.72 8.00 20.45
CA LEU A 321 -18.80 8.28 19.02
C LEU A 321 -18.32 7.08 18.20
N ARG A 322 -17.20 6.46 18.58
CA ARG A 322 -16.70 5.25 17.92
C ARG A 322 -17.72 4.11 17.97
N GLY A 323 -18.35 3.89 19.14
CA GLY A 323 -19.43 2.91 19.30
C GLY A 323 -20.64 3.24 18.44
N ALA A 324 -21.12 4.48 18.48
CA ALA A 324 -22.26 4.93 17.68
C ALA A 324 -22.01 4.79 16.17
N VAL A 325 -20.80 5.06 15.69
CA VAL A 325 -20.42 4.83 14.28
C VAL A 325 -20.51 3.34 13.95
N ALA A 326 -20.01 2.47 14.83
CA ALA A 326 -20.07 1.02 14.63
C ALA A 326 -21.51 0.49 14.57
N GLU A 327 -22.44 1.08 15.33
CA GLU A 327 -23.86 0.70 15.35
C GLU A 327 -24.68 1.31 14.21
N THR A 328 -24.33 2.52 13.75
CA THR A 328 -25.13 3.28 12.77
C THR A 328 -24.74 2.96 11.32
N VAL A 329 -23.46 2.66 11.07
CA VAL A 329 -23.00 2.27 9.73
C VAL A 329 -23.38 0.82 9.48
N ASP A 330 -24.05 0.53 8.36
CA ASP A 330 -24.35 -0.84 7.95
C ASP A 330 -23.12 -1.47 7.29
N TRP A 331 -22.23 -2.02 8.11
CA TRP A 331 -21.04 -2.74 7.65
C TRP A 331 -21.35 -4.00 6.83
N SER A 332 -22.61 -4.44 6.78
CA SER A 332 -23.07 -5.59 5.99
C SER A 332 -23.66 -5.20 4.62
N SER A 333 -23.69 -3.90 4.31
CA SER A 333 -24.21 -3.39 3.04
C SER A 333 -23.42 -3.94 1.84
N GLU A 334 -24.03 -3.88 0.66
CA GLU A 334 -23.37 -4.26 -0.58
C GLU A 334 -22.09 -3.46 -0.84
N ALA A 335 -22.04 -2.19 -0.42
CA ALA A 335 -20.88 -1.33 -0.61
C ALA A 335 -19.65 -1.84 0.18
N PHE A 336 -19.84 -2.26 1.44
CA PHE A 336 -18.75 -2.84 2.23
C PHE A 336 -18.42 -4.28 1.85
N ARG A 337 -19.43 -5.11 1.56
CA ARG A 337 -19.20 -6.49 1.07
C ARG A 337 -18.38 -6.54 -0.21
N SER A 338 -18.58 -5.55 -1.10
CA SER A 338 -17.82 -5.45 -2.35
C SER A 338 -16.35 -5.05 -2.11
N LEU A 339 -16.02 -4.39 -1.01
CA LEU A 339 -14.63 -4.08 -0.63
C LEU A 339 -13.84 -5.31 -0.21
N ASP A 340 -14.52 -6.32 0.32
CA ASP A 340 -13.89 -7.58 0.78
C ASP A 340 -13.55 -8.53 -0.39
N ASP A 341 -13.91 -8.19 -1.63
CA ASP A 341 -13.48 -8.96 -2.79
C ASP A 341 -11.97 -8.81 -3.02
N ALA A 342 -11.24 -9.90 -2.77
CA ALA A 342 -9.79 -9.97 -2.99
C ALA A 342 -9.36 -9.68 -4.44
N LYS A 343 -10.30 -9.72 -5.40
CA LYS A 343 -10.05 -9.39 -6.81
C LYS A 343 -10.35 -7.93 -7.14
N LEU A 344 -10.91 -7.12 -6.24
CA LEU A 344 -11.34 -5.75 -6.53
C LEU A 344 -10.19 -4.86 -7.01
N SER A 345 -8.97 -5.06 -6.49
CA SER A 345 -7.77 -4.33 -6.91
C SER A 345 -6.98 -5.03 -8.02
N LYS A 346 -7.44 -6.21 -8.48
CA LYS A 346 -6.74 -6.99 -9.50
C LYS A 346 -6.86 -6.27 -10.84
N GLY A 347 -5.73 -5.85 -11.39
CA GLY A 347 -5.68 -5.14 -12.68
C GLY A 347 -5.28 -3.67 -12.57
N ILE A 348 -5.15 -3.13 -11.35
CA ILE A 348 -4.51 -1.82 -11.13
C ILE A 348 -3.00 -1.99 -11.25
N GLU A 349 -2.45 -1.56 -12.37
CA GLU A 349 -1.00 -1.53 -12.57
C GLU A 349 -0.39 -0.46 -11.65
N GLY A 350 0.83 -0.69 -11.16
CA GLY A 350 1.49 0.29 -10.28
C GLY A 350 0.81 0.48 -8.92
N ALA A 351 -0.01 -0.47 -8.45
CA ALA A 351 -0.66 -0.42 -7.13
C ALA A 351 0.32 -0.21 -5.95
N PHE A 352 1.62 -0.45 -6.18
CA PHE A 352 2.69 -0.04 -5.29
C PHE A 352 3.74 0.79 -6.04
N ASP A 353 3.81 2.08 -5.75
CA ASP A 353 4.85 3.00 -6.21
C ASP A 353 5.65 3.55 -5.01
N GLY A 354 5.97 2.64 -4.08
CA GLY A 354 6.60 2.96 -2.80
C GLY A 354 5.62 3.13 -1.64
N PRO A 355 6.15 3.34 -0.41
CA PRO A 355 5.35 3.41 0.79
C PRO A 355 4.45 4.65 0.81
N SER A 356 3.15 4.44 0.98
CA SER A 356 2.17 5.53 1.09
C SER A 356 2.29 6.28 2.42
N ILE A 357 2.98 7.43 2.39
CA ILE A 357 3.10 8.35 3.53
C ILE A 357 1.71 8.74 4.08
N PRO A 358 0.67 9.05 3.26
CA PRO A 358 -0.66 9.36 3.77
C PRO A 358 -1.27 8.24 4.61
N ILE A 359 -1.20 6.98 4.14
CA ILE A 359 -1.70 5.81 4.89
C ILE A 359 -0.92 5.63 6.18
N ALA A 360 0.41 5.71 6.11
CA ALA A 360 1.27 5.61 7.29
C ALA A 360 0.95 6.71 8.33
N ARG A 361 0.62 7.93 7.89
CA ARG A 361 0.19 9.03 8.78
C ARG A 361 -1.17 8.78 9.42
N PHE A 362 -2.12 8.19 8.70
CA PHE A 362 -3.39 7.77 9.31
C PHE A 362 -3.15 6.76 10.43
N PHE A 363 -2.34 5.75 10.16
CA PHE A 363 -2.02 4.73 11.15
C PHE A 363 -1.21 5.29 12.34
N HIS A 364 -0.29 6.22 12.10
CA HIS A 364 0.43 6.94 13.16
C HIS A 364 -0.54 7.64 14.13
N ARG A 365 -1.58 8.33 13.64
CA ARG A 365 -2.58 9.01 14.49
C ARG A 365 -3.42 8.06 15.35
N VAL A 366 -3.65 6.83 14.85
CA VAL A 366 -4.30 5.76 15.61
C VAL A 366 -3.40 5.28 16.75
N ARG A 367 -2.08 5.36 16.57
CA ARG A 367 -1.09 4.87 17.55
C ARG A 367 -0.64 5.91 18.55
N ILE A 368 -0.42 7.13 18.10
CA ILE A 368 0.27 8.18 18.84
C ILE A 368 -0.61 9.42 18.88
N ASP A 369 -0.72 9.96 20.09
CA ASP A 369 -1.20 11.30 20.34
C ASP A 369 -0.01 12.27 20.31
N ASP A 370 0.11 13.02 19.21
CA ASP A 370 1.19 13.98 18.96
C ASP A 370 0.99 15.32 19.69
N ARG A 371 -0.05 15.45 20.52
CA ARG A 371 -0.29 16.70 21.26
C ARG A 371 0.95 17.03 22.10
N PRO A 372 1.47 18.27 22.02
CA PRO A 372 2.63 18.66 22.79
C PRO A 372 2.33 18.45 24.28
N SER A 373 3.24 17.77 24.99
CA SER A 373 3.17 17.69 26.44
C SER A 373 3.30 19.10 27.00
N ASP A 374 2.26 19.58 27.66
CA ASP A 374 2.40 20.70 28.59
C ASP A 374 3.50 20.31 29.60
N PRO A 375 4.55 21.14 29.80
CA PRO A 375 5.62 20.85 30.76
C PRO A 375 5.11 20.64 32.19
N THR A 376 3.93 21.18 32.49
CA THR A 376 3.24 21.04 33.77
C THR A 376 2.24 19.88 33.80
N ALA A 377 1.99 19.23 32.65
CA ALA A 377 1.14 18.05 32.60
C ALA A 377 1.77 16.86 33.33
N ARG A 378 0.92 16.06 33.96
CA ARG A 378 1.31 14.78 34.55
C ARG A 378 1.89 13.86 33.48
N ARG A 379 2.85 13.03 33.87
CA ARG A 379 3.27 11.90 33.02
C ARG A 379 2.16 10.86 32.94
N ARG A 380 2.07 10.20 31.80
CA ARG A 380 1.05 9.20 31.49
C ARG A 380 1.69 7.91 31.01
N LEU A 381 0.96 6.81 31.17
CA LEU A 381 1.29 5.55 30.52
C LEU A 381 1.37 5.78 28.99
N GLY A 382 2.45 5.32 28.38
CA GLY A 382 2.68 5.48 26.94
C GLY A 382 3.38 6.78 26.54
N ASP A 383 3.66 7.71 27.46
CA ASP A 383 4.44 8.92 27.12
C ASP A 383 5.82 8.51 26.56
N MET A 384 6.16 9.07 25.40
CA MET A 384 7.37 8.75 24.65
C MET A 384 8.35 9.92 24.62
N PHE A 385 9.62 9.60 24.82
CA PHE A 385 10.72 10.54 24.73
C PHE A 385 11.80 9.99 23.80
N ILE A 386 12.40 10.85 23.00
CA ILE A 386 13.54 10.50 22.15
C ILE A 386 14.80 11.16 22.69
N LYS A 387 15.91 10.42 22.66
CA LYS A 387 17.26 10.96 22.72
C LYS A 387 17.87 10.90 21.32
N PRO A 388 17.85 11.99 20.54
CA PRO A 388 18.19 11.96 19.12
C PRO A 388 19.61 11.45 18.86
N ASP A 389 20.57 11.87 19.70
CA ASP A 389 21.99 11.51 19.54
C ASP A 389 22.25 10.02 19.81
N GLU A 390 21.45 9.40 20.67
CA GLU A 390 21.53 7.97 21.01
C GLU A 390 20.64 7.12 20.07
N LYS A 391 19.83 7.73 19.18
CA LYS A 391 18.73 7.08 18.44
C LYS A 391 17.83 6.22 19.33
N ARG A 392 17.67 6.63 20.59
CA ARG A 392 17.00 5.87 21.63
C ARG A 392 15.67 6.50 21.97
N VAL A 393 14.66 5.67 22.15
CA VAL A 393 13.34 6.06 22.59
C VAL A 393 13.08 5.49 23.97
N LEU A 394 12.43 6.25 24.83
CA LEU A 394 11.98 5.84 26.15
C LEU A 394 10.46 5.90 26.14
N VAL A 395 9.79 4.84 26.56
CA VAL A 395 8.34 4.84 26.78
C VAL A 395 8.03 4.60 28.24
N VAL A 396 7.14 5.42 28.81
CA VAL A 396 6.62 5.21 30.16
C VAL A 396 5.71 3.98 30.15
N ILE A 397 6.04 2.98 30.96
CA ILE A 397 5.22 1.75 31.13
C ILE A 397 4.62 1.64 32.53
N THR A 398 4.72 2.70 33.33
CA THR A 398 4.07 2.78 34.65
C THR A 398 2.56 2.86 34.47
N PRO A 399 1.75 2.06 35.19
CA PRO A 399 0.30 2.12 35.10
C PRO A 399 -0.25 3.53 35.31
N ASP A 400 -1.20 3.97 34.48
CA ASP A 400 -1.67 5.35 34.51
C ASP A 400 -2.33 5.71 35.85
N CYS A 401 -3.06 4.77 36.46
CA CYS A 401 -3.74 4.95 37.75
C CYS A 401 -2.81 5.27 38.93
N ASP A 402 -1.52 4.92 38.82
CA ASP A 402 -0.48 5.24 39.80
C ASP A 402 0.13 6.63 39.58
N LEU A 403 0.06 7.13 38.34
CA LEU A 403 0.58 8.43 37.91
C LEU A 403 -0.38 9.58 38.21
N VAL A 404 -1.66 9.28 38.48
CA VAL A 404 -2.66 10.29 38.82
C VAL A 404 -2.38 10.89 40.20
N PRO A 405 -2.22 12.22 40.33
CA PRO A 405 -1.97 12.86 41.62
C PRO A 405 -3.21 12.84 42.50
N ARG A 406 -3.07 12.36 43.75
CA ARG A 406 -4.16 12.35 44.75
C ARG A 406 -3.69 13.03 46.03
N GLY A 407 -4.22 14.20 46.33
CA GLY A 407 -3.83 14.98 47.51
C GLY A 407 -2.35 15.41 47.46
N SER A 408 -1.47 14.68 48.15
CA SER A 408 -0.04 15.01 48.31
C SER A 408 0.85 14.70 47.09
N GLY A 409 0.28 14.21 45.98
CA GLY A 409 1.01 13.88 44.75
C GLY A 409 0.64 12.50 44.19
N PRO A 410 1.33 12.03 43.14
CA PRO A 410 1.14 10.69 42.59
C PRO A 410 1.61 9.61 43.57
N LYS A 411 1.02 8.40 43.47
CA LYS A 411 1.35 7.29 44.37
C LYS A 411 2.77 6.78 44.17
N VAL A 412 3.22 6.76 42.92
CA VAL A 412 4.58 6.34 42.58
C VAL A 412 5.58 7.46 42.82
N LYS A 413 6.75 7.09 43.35
CA LYS A 413 7.89 8.01 43.48
C LYS A 413 8.80 8.00 42.26
N ARG A 414 8.73 6.93 41.46
CA ARG A 414 9.56 6.71 40.27
C ARG A 414 8.70 6.19 39.13
N LEU A 415 8.98 6.71 37.93
CA LEU A 415 8.47 6.22 36.66
C LEU A 415 9.34 5.05 36.22
N LEU A 416 8.72 3.95 35.81
CA LEU A 416 9.34 2.87 35.05
C LEU A 416 9.17 3.14 33.54
N THR A 417 10.27 3.05 32.81
CA THR A 417 10.30 3.17 31.35
C THR A 417 10.95 1.95 30.70
N MET A 418 10.58 1.69 29.45
CA MET A 418 11.25 0.73 28.57
C MET A 418 11.97 1.48 27.44
N ASP A 419 13.15 1.00 27.08
CA ASP A 419 13.92 1.48 25.95
C ASP A 419 13.37 0.95 24.62
N GLY A 420 13.59 1.75 23.58
CA GLY A 420 13.46 1.36 22.18
C GLY A 420 14.57 1.99 21.35
N GLU A 421 14.80 1.42 20.17
CA GLU A 421 15.76 1.91 19.18
C GLU A 421 15.02 2.40 17.95
N LEU A 422 15.37 3.59 17.45
CA LEU A 422 14.89 4.10 16.17
C LEU A 422 15.82 3.70 15.04
N ARG A 423 15.23 3.05 14.06
CA ARG A 423 15.92 2.57 12.86
C ARG A 423 15.29 3.20 11.64
N SER A 424 16.13 3.61 10.71
CA SER A 424 15.64 3.98 9.39
C SER A 424 15.27 2.71 8.62
N PHE A 425 14.28 2.81 7.73
CA PHE A 425 13.72 1.64 7.02
C PHE A 425 14.68 1.00 6.00
N ASP A 426 15.81 1.64 5.72
CA ASP A 426 16.93 1.14 4.93
C ASP A 426 17.91 0.25 5.71
N GLN A 427 17.74 0.10 7.03
CA GLN A 427 18.59 -0.74 7.87
C GLN A 427 18.06 -2.19 7.97
N ASP A 428 18.98 -3.16 8.02
CA ASP A 428 18.65 -4.57 8.25
C ASP A 428 17.87 -4.76 9.56
N SER A 429 16.84 -5.60 9.54
CA SER A 429 15.92 -5.88 10.66
C SER A 429 15.03 -4.70 11.12
N ALA A 430 14.85 -3.68 10.28
CA ALA A 430 13.74 -2.74 10.42
C ALA A 430 12.41 -3.47 10.16
N SER A 431 11.43 -3.30 11.07
CA SER A 431 10.07 -3.82 10.89
C SER A 431 9.08 -2.67 10.67
N ALA A 432 8.09 -2.90 9.81
CA ALA A 432 6.96 -2.00 9.61
C ALA A 432 5.85 -2.16 10.66
N ASP A 433 5.93 -3.18 11.53
CA ASP A 433 4.90 -3.47 12.53
C ASP A 433 4.86 -2.35 13.60
N HIS A 434 6.05 -1.86 13.97
CA HIS A 434 6.21 -0.79 14.93
C HIS A 434 6.96 0.37 14.28
N PHE A 435 6.26 1.47 14.01
CA PHE A 435 6.85 2.67 13.43
C PHE A 435 6.24 3.93 14.05
N ILE A 436 7.01 5.02 13.95
CA ILE A 436 6.59 6.36 14.37
C ILE A 436 7.01 7.39 13.33
N PHE A 437 6.32 8.53 13.28
CA PHE A 437 6.81 9.72 12.60
C PHE A 437 7.60 10.59 13.58
N TYR A 438 8.85 10.91 13.24
CA TYR A 438 9.66 11.88 13.96
C TYR A 438 10.20 12.92 12.96
N LYS A 439 9.99 14.21 13.24
CA LYS A 439 10.34 15.32 12.34
C LYS A 439 9.83 15.08 10.90
N ASN A 440 8.57 14.66 10.78
CA ASN A 440 7.90 14.34 9.51
C ASN A 440 8.51 13.19 8.69
N LYS A 441 9.40 12.38 9.27
CA LYS A 441 9.97 11.19 8.63
C LYS A 441 9.56 9.91 9.37
N PRO A 442 9.23 8.83 8.66
CA PRO A 442 8.89 7.56 9.28
C PRO A 442 10.17 6.83 9.74
N PHE A 443 10.12 6.26 10.94
CA PHE A 443 11.17 5.42 11.51
C PHE A 443 10.57 4.14 12.06
N SER A 444 11.28 3.03 11.89
CA SER A 444 10.97 1.77 12.58
C SER A 444 11.40 1.88 14.05
N LEU A 445 10.58 1.34 14.94
CA LEU A 445 10.77 1.38 16.38
C LEU A 445 10.86 -0.04 16.90
N LYS A 446 12.02 -0.40 17.45
CA LYS A 446 12.24 -1.72 18.05
C LYS A 446 12.31 -1.59 19.57
N TRP A 447 11.35 -2.17 20.28
CA TRP A 447 11.37 -2.19 21.74
C TRP A 447 12.44 -3.14 22.29
N ASN A 448 13.09 -2.73 23.37
CA ASN A 448 14.04 -3.55 24.13
C ASN A 448 13.45 -3.85 25.52
N PRO A 449 12.75 -4.99 25.70
CA PRO A 449 12.11 -5.31 26.99
C PRO A 449 13.08 -5.47 28.16
N LYS A 450 14.38 -5.68 27.88
CA LYS A 450 15.44 -5.75 28.89
C LYS A 450 16.01 -4.39 29.27
N GLY A 451 15.76 -3.36 28.45
CA GLY A 451 16.19 -1.99 28.66
C GLY A 451 15.23 -1.24 29.58
N LEU A 452 15.08 -1.68 30.82
CA LEU A 452 14.20 -1.03 31.79
C LEU A 452 14.97 0.03 32.59
N GLN A 453 14.39 1.23 32.71
CA GLN A 453 14.97 2.32 33.48
C GLN A 453 13.94 2.92 34.43
N THR A 454 14.42 3.56 35.51
CA THR A 454 13.53 4.30 36.41
C THR A 454 13.97 5.74 36.60
N PHE A 455 13.01 6.65 36.59
CA PHE A 455 13.23 8.09 36.75
C PHE A 455 12.40 8.64 37.92
N PRO A 456 12.88 9.63 38.67
CA PRO A 456 12.03 10.37 39.61
C PRO A 456 10.82 10.96 38.89
N VAL A 457 9.67 11.00 39.58
CA VAL A 457 8.45 11.60 39.00
C VAL A 457 8.56 13.13 38.85
N SER A 458 9.31 13.78 39.74
CA SER A 458 9.50 15.24 39.73
C SER A 458 10.93 15.62 40.12
N GLY A 459 11.33 16.85 39.79
CA GLY A 459 12.65 17.41 40.13
C GLY A 459 13.75 17.08 39.11
N THR A 460 15.00 17.40 39.45
CA THR A 460 16.16 17.18 38.58
C THR A 460 16.31 15.69 38.25
N GLY A 461 16.49 15.36 36.96
CA GLY A 461 16.60 13.98 36.48
C GLY A 461 15.27 13.25 36.27
N SER A 462 14.12 13.91 36.50
CA SER A 462 12.82 13.40 36.05
C SER A 462 12.71 13.42 34.53
N LEU A 463 11.91 12.49 33.99
CA LEU A 463 11.72 12.36 32.54
C LEU A 463 11.13 13.66 31.95
N GLY A 464 11.77 14.20 30.92
CA GLY A 464 11.50 15.53 30.34
C GLY A 464 12.33 16.70 30.91
N ASN A 465 13.03 16.48 32.03
CA ASN A 465 14.07 17.38 32.55
C ASN A 465 15.48 16.79 32.37
N ILE A 466 15.59 15.68 31.65
CA ILE A 466 16.87 15.05 31.31
C ILE A 466 17.42 15.74 30.07
N THR A 467 18.68 16.17 30.16
CA THR A 467 19.39 16.77 29.03
C THR A 467 19.36 15.83 27.82
N GLY A 468 18.96 16.37 26.66
CA GLY A 468 18.94 15.64 25.39
C GLY A 468 17.74 14.71 25.18
N ALA A 469 16.74 14.69 26.07
CA ALA A 469 15.49 13.97 25.87
C ALA A 469 14.36 14.92 25.43
N GLU A 470 13.73 14.63 24.31
CA GLU A 470 12.60 15.39 23.74
C GLU A 470 11.32 14.56 23.80
N PHE A 471 10.21 15.14 24.24
CA PHE A 471 8.90 14.48 24.20
C PHE A 471 8.40 14.42 22.76
N ILE A 472 7.97 13.24 22.30
CA ILE A 472 7.55 13.01 20.90
C ILE A 472 6.10 12.56 20.75
N GLY A 473 5.36 12.41 21.85
CA GLY A 473 3.95 12.01 21.84
C GLY A 473 3.64 10.96 22.91
N THR A 474 2.37 10.59 23.02
CA THR A 474 1.90 9.54 23.93
C THR A 474 1.33 8.39 23.10
N LEU A 475 1.77 7.14 23.33
CA LEU A 475 1.09 5.97 22.78
C LEU A 475 -0.36 5.92 23.28
N ARG A 476 -1.31 5.75 22.36
CA ARG A 476 -2.71 5.50 22.73
C ARG A 476 -2.84 4.20 23.53
N PRO A 477 -3.88 4.06 24.38
CA PRO A 477 -3.95 3.03 25.41
C PRO A 477 -3.63 1.61 24.93
N LEU A 478 -4.22 1.16 23.83
CA LEU A 478 -3.98 -0.18 23.27
C LEU A 478 -2.48 -0.47 23.03
N TYR A 479 -1.78 0.48 22.40
CA TYR A 479 -0.36 0.35 22.07
C TYR A 479 0.55 0.57 23.29
N ALA A 480 0.12 1.40 24.24
CA ALA A 480 0.83 1.57 25.50
C ALA A 480 0.77 0.28 26.35
N TYR A 481 -0.39 -0.38 26.39
CA TYR A 481 -0.55 -1.68 27.05
C TYR A 481 0.23 -2.79 26.35
N GLU A 482 0.33 -2.76 25.02
CA GLU A 482 1.18 -3.67 24.26
C GLU A 482 2.65 -3.53 24.69
N ALA A 483 3.17 -2.30 24.73
CA ALA A 483 4.54 -2.02 25.18
C ALA A 483 4.78 -2.47 26.64
N GLN A 484 3.82 -2.20 27.53
CA GLN A 484 3.87 -2.66 28.92
C GLN A 484 3.86 -4.20 29.02
N ARG A 485 2.99 -4.88 28.25
CA ARG A 485 2.92 -6.34 28.20
C ARG A 485 4.24 -6.95 27.72
N ILE A 486 4.85 -6.37 26.69
CA ILE A 486 6.15 -6.82 26.17
C ILE A 486 7.22 -6.80 27.29
N ALA A 487 7.33 -5.69 28.02
CA ALA A 487 8.24 -5.57 29.15
C ALA A 487 7.94 -6.58 30.27
N LEU A 488 6.68 -6.69 30.70
CA LEU A 488 6.28 -7.56 31.80
C LEU A 488 6.41 -9.05 31.46
N THR A 489 6.15 -9.43 30.21
CA THR A 489 6.29 -10.82 29.76
C THR A 489 7.74 -11.27 29.84
N ASP A 490 8.70 -10.43 29.45
CA ASP A 490 10.12 -10.78 29.55
C ASP A 490 10.63 -10.71 31.00
N LEU A 491 10.22 -9.68 31.76
CA LEU A 491 10.58 -9.52 33.17
C LEU A 491 10.03 -10.64 34.06
N GLY A 492 8.82 -11.12 33.76
CA GLY A 492 8.13 -12.15 34.53
C GLY A 492 8.62 -13.58 34.26
N ARG A 493 9.60 -13.78 33.35
CA ARG A 493 10.13 -15.11 33.05
C ARG A 493 10.90 -15.65 34.26
N MET A 494 10.37 -16.72 34.85
CA MET A 494 11.11 -17.50 35.83
C MET A 494 12.01 -18.49 35.10
N GLY A 495 13.32 -18.28 35.19
CA GLY A 495 14.29 -19.24 34.71
C GLY A 495 14.30 -20.48 35.61
N LEU A 496 13.91 -21.63 35.09
CA LEU A 496 14.18 -22.91 35.75
C LEU A 496 15.64 -23.29 35.49
N SER A 497 16.28 -23.94 36.47
CA SER A 497 17.58 -24.56 36.25
C SER A 497 17.47 -25.52 35.07
N VAL A 498 18.37 -25.38 34.10
CA VAL A 498 18.40 -26.28 32.95
C VAL A 498 18.87 -27.64 33.46
N ALA A 499 18.02 -28.66 33.35
CA ALA A 499 18.42 -30.03 33.63
C ALA A 499 19.60 -30.41 32.73
N PRO A 500 20.60 -31.16 33.23
CA PRO A 500 21.70 -31.61 32.38
C PRO A 500 21.15 -32.38 31.19
N THR A 501 21.70 -32.12 29.99
CA THR A 501 21.36 -32.90 28.81
C THR A 501 21.80 -34.34 29.04
N MET A 502 20.84 -35.26 29.05
CA MET A 502 21.11 -36.70 29.04
C MET A 502 21.31 -37.12 27.59
N GLY A 503 22.44 -37.78 27.32
CA GLY A 503 22.72 -38.35 26.00
C GLY A 503 22.06 -39.70 25.82
N VAL A 504 21.66 -40.00 24.60
CA VAL A 504 21.20 -41.32 24.19
C VAL A 504 22.30 -42.04 23.43
N ASP A 505 22.50 -43.32 23.71
CA ASP A 505 23.49 -44.12 22.98
C ASP A 505 22.91 -44.54 21.61
N ALA A 506 23.75 -44.44 20.58
CA ALA A 506 23.46 -44.84 19.20
C ALA A 506 24.51 -45.87 18.74
N ASN A 507 24.07 -46.89 18.02
CA ASN A 507 24.98 -47.75 17.28
C ASN A 507 25.48 -47.00 16.06
N VAL A 508 26.80 -46.98 15.85
CA VAL A 508 27.41 -46.23 14.76
C VAL A 508 28.15 -47.15 13.79
N THR A 509 27.89 -46.93 12.50
CA THR A 509 28.58 -47.61 11.42
C THR A 509 29.29 -46.59 10.55
N ALA A 510 30.58 -46.84 10.27
CA ALA A 510 31.35 -46.03 9.33
C ALA A 510 31.23 -46.63 7.92
N HIS A 511 30.91 -45.78 6.95
CA HIS A 511 30.74 -46.14 5.54
C HIS A 511 31.76 -45.36 4.73
N LEU A 512 32.65 -46.08 4.06
CA LEU A 512 33.69 -45.51 3.21
C LEU A 512 33.32 -45.66 1.74
N ARG A 513 33.47 -44.58 0.97
CA ARG A 513 33.25 -44.60 -0.48
C ARG A 513 34.42 -45.25 -1.20
N VAL A 514 34.18 -46.37 -1.88
CA VAL A 514 35.17 -47.13 -2.65
C VAL A 514 34.80 -47.18 -4.15
N LYS A 515 35.79 -47.45 -5.00
CA LYS A 515 35.57 -47.70 -6.43
C LYS A 515 34.92 -49.06 -6.65
N ASN A 516 33.89 -49.10 -7.47
CA ASN A 516 33.34 -50.33 -8.04
C ASN A 516 33.35 -50.18 -9.58
N GLY A 517 33.51 -51.25 -10.36
CA GLY A 517 33.90 -51.20 -11.79
C GLY A 517 33.07 -50.30 -12.73
N GLN A 518 31.89 -49.81 -12.32
CA GLN A 518 31.03 -48.86 -13.05
C GLN A 518 30.68 -47.57 -12.27
N GLY A 519 31.31 -47.31 -11.11
CA GLY A 519 31.00 -46.13 -10.28
C GLY A 519 31.65 -46.13 -8.89
N THR A 520 30.94 -45.62 -7.89
CA THR A 520 31.37 -45.68 -6.48
C THR A 520 30.30 -46.33 -5.60
N GLU A 521 30.73 -47.02 -4.56
CA GLU A 521 29.84 -47.68 -3.59
C GLU A 521 30.33 -47.41 -2.17
N PHE A 522 29.42 -47.39 -1.20
CA PHE A 522 29.76 -47.28 0.21
C PHE A 522 29.92 -48.66 0.85
N GLN A 523 31.11 -48.96 1.37
CA GLN A 523 31.39 -50.18 2.13
C GLN A 523 31.47 -49.90 3.62
N ILE A 524 30.93 -50.83 4.42
CA ILE A 524 30.98 -50.76 5.87
C ILE A 524 32.40 -51.06 6.36
N VAL A 525 32.98 -50.14 7.11
CA VAL A 525 34.26 -50.32 7.79
C VAL A 525 34.02 -51.12 9.08
N LYS A 526 34.37 -52.41 9.07
CA LYS A 526 34.22 -53.28 10.24
C LYS A 526 35.29 -52.96 11.29
N LEU A 527 34.87 -52.35 12.40
CA LEU A 527 35.73 -51.99 13.52
C LEU A 527 35.75 -53.08 14.59
N SER A 528 36.88 -53.22 15.29
CA SER A 528 37.03 -54.13 16.42
C SER A 528 36.69 -53.37 17.71
N GLY A 529 35.57 -53.69 18.37
CA GLY A 529 35.16 -53.08 19.65
C GLY A 529 33.72 -52.54 19.64
N PRO A 530 33.28 -51.88 20.73
CA PRO A 530 31.92 -51.34 20.84
C PRO A 530 31.70 -50.22 19.81
N THR A 531 30.69 -50.40 18.96
CA THR A 531 30.28 -49.46 17.91
C THR A 531 29.23 -48.50 18.43
N THR A 532 29.49 -47.84 19.56
CA THR A 532 28.54 -46.91 20.17
C THR A 532 29.05 -45.46 20.11
N ALA A 533 28.12 -44.55 19.87
CA ALA A 533 28.29 -43.10 19.98
C ALA A 533 27.19 -42.56 20.90
N THR A 534 27.38 -41.38 21.48
CA THR A 534 26.37 -40.72 22.30
C THR A 534 25.84 -39.50 21.56
N VAL A 535 24.53 -39.47 21.35
CA VAL A 535 23.82 -38.31 20.78
C VAL A 535 23.34 -37.43 21.92
N LEU A 536 23.77 -36.18 21.90
CA LEU A 536 23.35 -35.15 22.85
C LEU A 536 22.33 -34.23 22.17
N PRO A 537 21.06 -34.25 22.63
CA PRO A 537 20.07 -33.34 22.09
C PRO A 537 20.39 -31.88 22.48
N GLU A 538 20.59 -31.02 21.49
CA GLU A 538 20.70 -29.57 21.71
C GLU A 538 19.31 -28.94 21.87
N ARG A 539 19.15 -28.08 22.87
CA ARG A 539 17.95 -27.24 23.04
C ARG A 539 18.20 -25.87 22.41
N GLY A 540 17.39 -25.49 21.42
CA GLY A 540 17.49 -24.18 20.78
C GLY A 540 17.20 -24.22 19.28
N ASP A 541 18.09 -23.61 18.51
CA ASP A 541 17.97 -23.47 17.05
C ASP A 541 18.07 -24.83 16.34
N ALA A 542 16.91 -25.42 16.03
CA ALA A 542 16.77 -26.74 15.38
C ALA A 542 17.49 -26.86 14.02
N SER A 543 17.93 -25.72 13.45
CA SER A 543 18.73 -25.70 12.22
C SER A 543 20.13 -26.30 12.40
N LYS A 544 20.70 -26.29 13.62
CA LYS A 544 22.07 -26.76 13.88
C LYS A 544 22.17 -28.28 14.11
N GLY A 545 21.07 -28.95 14.42
CA GLY A 545 21.00 -30.40 14.67
C GLY A 545 21.63 -30.84 16.00
N HIS A 546 21.51 -32.13 16.33
CA HIS A 546 22.06 -32.68 17.58
C HIS A 546 23.57 -32.95 17.49
N ARG A 547 24.26 -32.95 18.64
CA ARG A 547 25.69 -33.28 18.71
C ARG A 547 25.90 -34.77 18.91
N VAL A 548 26.97 -35.28 18.31
CA VAL A 548 27.35 -36.68 18.40
C VAL A 548 28.78 -36.78 18.92
N LEU A 549 28.96 -37.57 19.97
CA LEU A 549 30.25 -37.89 20.57
C LEU A 549 30.57 -39.36 20.35
N PHE A 550 31.70 -39.62 19.69
CA PHE A 550 32.18 -40.98 19.51
C PHE A 550 32.99 -41.42 20.71
N ARG A 551 32.89 -42.70 21.09
CA ARG A 551 33.75 -43.26 22.15
C ARG A 551 35.20 -43.29 21.67
N ARG A 552 36.15 -43.08 22.58
CA ARG A 552 37.59 -43.09 22.28
C ARG A 552 38.02 -44.39 21.57
N SER A 553 37.51 -45.53 22.04
CA SER A 553 37.76 -46.84 21.45
C SER A 553 37.31 -46.94 19.99
N TYR A 554 36.17 -46.30 19.65
CA TYR A 554 35.65 -46.28 18.28
C TYR A 554 36.56 -45.48 17.35
N ILE A 555 36.98 -44.28 17.76
CA ILE A 555 37.87 -43.44 16.95
C ILE A 555 39.22 -44.13 16.73
N HIS A 556 39.80 -44.73 17.77
CA HIS A 556 41.07 -45.46 17.64
C HIS A 556 40.92 -46.63 16.67
N GLY A 557 39.88 -47.46 16.84
CA GLY A 557 39.61 -48.58 15.94
C GLY A 557 39.35 -48.14 14.50
N LEU A 558 38.69 -46.99 14.31
CA LEU A 558 38.47 -46.38 13.00
C LEU A 558 39.79 -45.97 12.35
N ILE A 559 40.65 -45.23 13.06
CA ILE A 559 41.96 -44.79 12.55
C ILE A 559 42.80 -46.02 12.17
N ASP A 560 42.88 -47.02 13.05
CA ASP A 560 43.64 -48.24 12.80
C ASP A 560 43.14 -49.00 11.56
N LYS A 561 41.81 -49.09 11.37
CA LYS A 561 41.23 -49.71 10.19
C LYS A 561 41.46 -48.91 8.93
N LEU A 562 41.32 -47.59 8.98
CA LEU A 562 41.56 -46.70 7.85
C LEU A 562 43.03 -46.72 7.40
N ARG A 563 43.99 -46.89 8.33
CA ARG A 563 45.43 -47.07 8.00
C ARG A 563 45.70 -48.34 7.17
N GLY A 564 44.87 -49.37 7.29
CA GLY A 564 45.00 -50.62 6.56
C GLY A 564 44.32 -50.64 5.18
N ILE A 565 43.69 -49.54 4.76
CA ILE A 565 42.97 -49.47 3.49
C ILE A 565 43.94 -49.10 2.37
N ASP A 566 43.94 -49.88 1.29
CA ASP A 566 44.72 -49.58 0.09
C ASP A 566 44.13 -48.36 -0.65
N PRO A 567 44.87 -47.24 -0.77
CA PRO A 567 44.38 -46.04 -1.45
C PRO A 567 43.99 -46.26 -2.91
N ALA A 568 44.52 -47.30 -3.57
CA ALA A 568 44.18 -47.63 -4.95
C ALA A 568 42.69 -48.01 -5.11
N THR A 569 42.04 -48.46 -4.02
CA THR A 569 40.62 -48.82 -3.98
C THR A 569 39.67 -47.62 -3.90
N LEU A 570 40.20 -46.40 -3.73
CA LEU A 570 39.43 -45.15 -3.58
C LEU A 570 39.53 -44.27 -4.83
N VAL A 571 38.58 -43.33 -4.98
CA VAL A 571 38.70 -42.22 -5.96
C VAL A 571 39.88 -41.33 -5.58
N ALA A 572 40.57 -40.74 -6.56
CA ALA A 572 41.80 -39.98 -6.33
C ALA A 572 41.63 -38.86 -5.29
N GLU A 573 40.49 -38.15 -5.33
CA GLU A 573 40.15 -37.12 -4.35
C GLU A 573 39.93 -37.69 -2.93
N ASP A 574 39.28 -38.85 -2.82
CA ASP A 574 39.01 -39.50 -1.54
C ASP A 574 40.27 -40.15 -0.94
N ALA A 575 41.17 -40.66 -1.78
CA ALA A 575 42.48 -41.13 -1.37
C ALA A 575 43.33 -40.01 -0.76
N GLN A 576 43.26 -38.80 -1.34
CA GLN A 576 43.90 -37.61 -0.79
C GLN A 576 43.28 -37.21 0.55
N LYS A 577 41.95 -37.23 0.66
CA LYS A 577 41.23 -36.96 1.93
C LYS A 577 41.56 -38.00 3.01
N LEU A 578 41.69 -39.28 2.67
CA LEU A 578 42.15 -40.33 3.59
C LEU A 578 43.58 -40.07 4.05
N ALA A 579 44.49 -39.73 3.13
CA ALA A 579 45.87 -39.39 3.46
C ALA A 579 45.93 -38.17 4.39
N ASP A 580 45.10 -37.14 4.16
CA ASP A 580 44.98 -36.00 5.05
C ASP A 580 44.35 -36.36 6.40
N PHE A 581 43.35 -37.25 6.43
CA PHE A 581 42.71 -37.74 7.65
C PHE A 581 43.68 -38.47 8.58
N LEU A 582 44.63 -39.22 8.01
CA LEU A 582 45.59 -40.03 8.77
C LEU A 582 46.88 -39.28 9.17
N LYS A 583 47.04 -38.00 8.80
CA LYS A 583 48.21 -37.21 9.21
C LYS A 583 48.17 -36.93 10.71
N GLU A 584 49.30 -37.16 11.38
CA GLU A 584 49.47 -36.91 12.82
C GLU A 584 49.03 -35.49 13.24
N LYS A 585 49.36 -34.47 12.43
CA LYS A 585 48.93 -33.07 12.67
C LYS A 585 47.41 -32.84 12.69
N ASN A 586 46.61 -33.80 12.20
CA ASN A 586 45.16 -33.73 12.13
C ASN A 586 44.48 -34.62 13.20
N GLU A 587 45.23 -35.47 13.91
CA GLU A 587 44.67 -36.33 14.96
C GLU A 587 44.00 -35.49 16.07
N ASP A 588 44.62 -34.38 16.49
CA ASP A 588 44.04 -33.46 17.47
C ASP A 588 42.70 -32.87 17.00
N GLN A 589 42.54 -32.60 15.70
CA GLN A 589 41.27 -32.10 15.15
C GLN A 589 40.18 -33.18 15.17
N LEU A 590 40.56 -34.44 14.91
CA LEU A 590 39.65 -35.58 14.96
C LEU A 590 39.21 -35.88 16.40
N PHE A 591 40.14 -35.90 17.35
CA PHE A 591 39.81 -36.06 18.77
C PHE A 591 39.00 -34.87 19.29
N SER A 592 39.41 -33.64 18.97
CA SER A 592 38.66 -32.45 19.39
C SER A 592 37.25 -32.44 18.81
N GLY A 593 37.10 -32.78 17.52
CA GLY A 593 35.82 -32.77 16.83
C GLY A 593 34.88 -33.91 17.22
N PHE A 594 35.35 -35.15 17.23
CA PHE A 594 34.49 -36.32 17.48
C PHE A 594 34.38 -36.74 18.94
N LEU A 595 35.40 -36.49 19.77
CA LEU A 595 35.45 -36.97 21.17
C LEU A 595 35.19 -35.88 22.21
N ILE A 596 35.62 -34.63 21.95
CA ILE A 596 35.59 -33.56 22.98
C ILE A 596 34.43 -32.59 22.75
N LYS A 597 34.34 -31.98 21.57
CA LYS A 597 33.32 -30.99 21.24
C LYS A 597 32.02 -31.63 20.70
N GLY A 598 32.16 -32.83 20.13
CA GLY A 598 31.11 -33.48 19.35
C GLY A 598 30.89 -32.81 18.00
N ALA A 599 30.41 -33.59 17.03
CA ALA A 599 30.10 -33.10 15.69
C ALA A 599 28.57 -33.06 15.50
N ALA A 600 28.07 -32.01 14.87
CA ALA A 600 26.64 -31.82 14.64
C ALA A 600 26.17 -32.62 13.42
N ILE A 601 24.97 -33.21 13.50
CA ILE A 601 24.41 -34.09 12.45
C ILE A 601 24.10 -33.32 11.15
N LYS A 602 23.76 -32.03 11.24
CA LYS A 602 23.40 -31.20 10.07
C LYS A 602 24.58 -30.40 9.48
N GLU A 603 25.78 -30.55 10.03
CA GLU A 603 27.00 -29.87 9.57
C GLU A 603 28.02 -30.88 9.03
N LYS A 604 28.92 -30.42 8.14
CA LYS A 604 30.07 -31.25 7.74
C LYS A 604 30.97 -31.45 8.96
N GLY A 605 31.17 -32.70 9.34
CA GLY A 605 32.07 -33.08 10.43
C GLY A 605 33.54 -32.81 10.10
N PRO A 606 34.45 -33.05 11.06
CA PRO A 606 35.88 -32.90 10.87
C PRO A 606 36.36 -33.53 9.56
N LEU A 607 37.18 -32.79 8.81
CA LEU A 607 37.77 -33.22 7.54
C LEU A 607 36.75 -33.67 6.48
N SER A 608 35.63 -32.94 6.39
CA SER A 608 34.57 -33.15 5.39
C SER A 608 33.89 -34.52 5.49
N THR A 609 33.77 -35.04 6.70
CA THR A 609 32.94 -36.22 7.01
C THR A 609 31.49 -35.79 7.20
N THR A 610 30.55 -36.75 7.22
CA THR A 610 29.15 -36.47 7.58
C THR A 610 28.67 -37.49 8.60
N ILE A 611 27.76 -37.06 9.46
CA ILE A 611 27.09 -37.91 10.46
C ILE A 611 25.60 -37.78 10.21
N SER A 612 24.89 -38.90 10.15
CA SER A 612 23.45 -38.93 9.93
C SER A 612 22.79 -39.96 10.83
N ILE A 613 21.58 -39.68 11.29
CA ILE A 613 20.69 -40.68 11.87
C ILE A 613 19.87 -41.21 10.69
N ALA A 614 20.17 -42.43 10.26
CA ALA A 614 19.58 -43.02 9.06
C ALA A 614 19.74 -44.55 9.09
N SER A 615 19.01 -45.24 8.22
CA SER A 615 19.22 -46.68 7.99
C SER A 615 20.36 -46.97 7.00
N LYS A 616 20.70 -46.00 6.14
CA LYS A 616 21.68 -46.14 5.04
C LYS A 616 22.47 -44.83 4.83
N PRO A 617 23.69 -44.89 4.27
CA PRO A 617 24.47 -43.70 3.92
C PRO A 617 23.85 -42.93 2.74
N ASN A 618 24.08 -41.62 2.69
CA ASN A 618 23.61 -40.74 1.61
C ASN A 618 24.41 -41.00 0.32
N ARG A 619 23.71 -41.26 -0.79
CA ARG A 619 24.28 -41.55 -2.12
C ARG A 619 24.24 -40.37 -3.09
N GLY A 620 23.81 -39.18 -2.66
CA GLY A 620 23.74 -37.99 -3.50
C GLY A 620 25.11 -37.49 -3.99
N ASN A 621 25.11 -36.60 -4.98
CA ASN A 621 26.34 -36.11 -5.63
C ASN A 621 27.29 -35.37 -4.66
N ASP A 622 26.77 -34.80 -3.56
CA ASP A 622 27.55 -34.12 -2.51
C ASP A 622 27.91 -35.03 -1.31
N ALA A 623 27.74 -36.34 -1.46
CA ALA A 623 28.04 -37.32 -0.42
C ALA A 623 29.51 -37.24 0.03
N ALA A 624 29.73 -37.18 1.34
CA ALA A 624 31.07 -37.22 1.91
C ALA A 624 31.75 -38.57 1.65
N TRP A 625 33.08 -38.54 1.55
CA TRP A 625 33.92 -39.70 1.29
C TRP A 625 33.86 -40.75 2.42
N LEU A 626 33.65 -40.27 3.65
CA LEU A 626 33.46 -41.07 4.86
C LEU A 626 32.21 -40.56 5.59
N GLN A 627 31.26 -41.46 5.81
CA GLN A 627 29.99 -41.17 6.47
C GLN A 627 29.80 -42.03 7.70
N PHE A 628 29.20 -41.45 8.74
CA PHE A 628 28.80 -42.16 9.95
C PHE A 628 27.29 -42.24 9.99
N VAL A 629 26.77 -43.46 10.04
CA VAL A 629 25.34 -43.73 10.12
C VAL A 629 25.04 -44.22 11.52
N LEU A 630 24.18 -43.48 12.21
CA LEU A 630 23.73 -43.72 13.57
C LEU A 630 22.38 -44.43 13.55
N GLN A 631 22.30 -45.53 14.27
CA GLN A 631 21.09 -46.29 14.54
C GLN A 631 20.77 -46.19 16.02
N LEU A 632 19.66 -45.51 16.33
CA LEU A 632 19.11 -45.42 17.68
C LEU A 632 18.19 -46.61 17.94
N SER A 633 18.03 -47.02 19.20
CA SER A 633 16.92 -47.90 19.59
C SER A 633 15.58 -47.16 19.46
N ASP A 634 14.48 -47.89 19.40
CA ASP A 634 13.14 -47.30 19.33
C ASP A 634 12.89 -46.36 20.53
N GLU A 635 13.28 -46.78 21.74
CA GLU A 635 13.21 -45.96 22.96
C GLU A 635 14.06 -44.67 22.85
N ALA A 636 15.29 -44.77 22.34
CA ALA A 636 16.17 -43.62 22.17
C ALA A 636 15.68 -42.66 21.08
N MET A 637 14.98 -43.19 20.07
CA MET A 637 14.34 -42.39 19.03
C MET A 637 13.12 -41.65 19.58
N GLU A 638 12.27 -42.30 20.36
CA GLU A 638 11.12 -41.67 21.03
C GLU A 638 11.57 -40.53 21.96
N ASP A 639 12.61 -40.76 22.76
CA ASP A 639 13.19 -39.73 23.63
C ASP A 639 13.71 -38.52 22.84
N LEU A 640 14.38 -38.76 21.72
CA LEU A 640 14.91 -37.69 20.86
C LEU A 640 13.78 -36.90 20.18
N LEU A 641 12.73 -37.59 19.70
CA LEU A 641 11.56 -37.00 19.06
C LEU A 641 10.71 -36.18 20.03
N SER A 642 10.69 -36.53 21.32
CA SER A 642 10.02 -35.73 22.35
C SER A 642 10.67 -34.35 22.53
N ILE A 643 11.96 -34.21 22.18
CA ILE A 643 12.75 -33.00 22.32
C ILE A 643 12.82 -32.21 21.00
N ASP A 644 12.93 -32.91 19.87
CA ASP A 644 12.93 -32.32 18.52
C ASP A 644 11.96 -33.07 17.58
N PRO A 645 10.67 -32.66 17.56
CA PRO A 645 9.67 -33.28 16.69
C PRO A 645 9.95 -33.07 15.19
N SER A 646 10.83 -32.13 14.82
CA SER A 646 11.10 -31.80 13.41
C SER A 646 11.82 -32.91 12.65
N MET A 647 12.41 -33.89 13.36
CA MET A 647 13.06 -35.05 12.75
C MET A 647 12.11 -36.01 12.05
N MET A 648 10.81 -36.01 12.37
CA MET A 648 9.80 -36.81 11.66
C MET A 648 9.48 -36.28 10.25
N LEU A 649 9.60 -34.96 10.05
CA LEU A 649 9.18 -34.30 8.81
C LEU A 649 10.16 -34.52 7.64
N SER A 650 11.41 -34.92 7.91
CA SER A 650 12.40 -35.18 6.87
C SER A 650 12.25 -36.56 6.19
N ASP A 651 11.67 -37.55 6.87
CA ASP A 651 11.51 -38.91 6.31
C ASP A 651 10.26 -39.05 5.42
N GLU A 652 9.23 -38.22 5.61
CA GLU A 652 8.04 -38.21 4.72
C GLU A 652 8.34 -37.58 3.36
N ALA A 653 9.22 -36.59 3.30
CA ALA A 653 9.67 -35.99 2.04
C ALA A 653 10.52 -36.97 1.19
N ALA A 654 11.24 -37.90 1.83
CA ALA A 654 12.03 -38.91 1.13
C ALA A 654 11.21 -40.10 0.61
N LYS A 655 9.97 -40.29 1.09
CA LYS A 655 9.06 -41.35 0.64
C LYS A 655 8.18 -40.95 -0.55
N GLN A 656 8.25 -39.71 -1.02
CA GLN A 656 7.48 -39.23 -2.19
C GLN A 656 8.23 -39.35 -3.53
N ASP A 657 9.51 -39.71 -3.52
CA ASP A 657 10.36 -39.85 -4.72
C ASP A 657 10.82 -41.30 -5.01
N ASP A 658 10.17 -42.31 -4.44
CA ASP A 658 10.37 -43.74 -4.77
C ASP A 658 9.25 -44.28 -5.69
#